data_AF-A0A818WMF7-F1
#
_entry.id   AF-A0A818WMF7-F1
#
_cell.length_a   1.000
_cell.length_b   1.000
_cell.length_c   1.000
_cell.angle_alpha   90.00
_cell.angle_beta   90.00
_cell.angle_gamma   90.00
#
_symmetry.space_group_name_H-M   'P 1'
#
loop_
_entity.id
_entity.type
_entity.pdbx_description
1 polymer ?
#
loop_
_entity_poly.entity_id
_entity_poly.type
_entity_poly.pdbx_seq_one_letter_code
_entity_poly.pdbx_strand_id
1 'polypeptide(L)'
;MTTDHNQFELHETTFGDEFLNDQQPILGKDMEINTGLSKSLNRLETRNNRGVEVIPNDLILKQMNNINDITANLGPIIEYAQEPLVSLTEACAPLITTIDNLSVYVQQALKETPNPPPDKLTIDESAAIRLYTLEWEGKHHSLYSMLNHTLKKEPREKLRPYFKYLKLFLTALTKLPCVPSLVIWRGVTKDLSGQFPPGTSVIWWSFTSCTTSLPVLKNNMYLGDDGKRTLFSVEAINSRDVRAHSHFVNEDEVLLLPGTQMIVQSQFSPAPDLYIIHLKQIEPEEVLLEPPFPGACLYPKIGRACYRKKRFIIPVCLLTIIIIVATVLGAVIGHKSPKTICQRPFEQSKKYSVGSDPSYAALGHFRNDREIDVAVTNRDVNTVTILFGNGQGAFKYPWLYDVGRGPISVLSYDLNNDKKMDLLIANQYNNTISVLLGQGNGSFQAIQNYDVGRQPMYAISADFNNDGKLDIAVVNSNDSTVSILLANANGAFQTPTNYAVGQTPSSLVSADFDNDHKLDLAIANFDDNTISLLRGNGDGSFRTQIKYSVPPGPYSIISSDFNSDNKMDLAVANQKDNTVSVLLGNGNGDFQIPTNYSVGQMPWSLISTELDNDNKLDLAVVSYADSSLSVLHGNGDGTFQPRKTYIVGKYPYCIAAGDFNNDKITDVAIVLYTNQLVTVLLGDGNRNFSSQLNYTVGRYPASVTVADFNSDNQSDLAVVNYRDDTVNLLFGNTNGSFQTQTSYTVGNYPASMISIDLNADTKLDLIVTNQHNNSVCTMIGNGNGTFQAPRYFGVGELPRSITSADFNNDTKLDLAVTNYNGASISVLLSNGDGTFEAATNYEVGSGPWSIISADFNNDKKLDLVVTNYFVFTISVLLGYGNGSFQPSRDYTVGRYLASVIAVDFNRDMNMDLAIANQWDNMVSVLLGNGNGTFQLSRTYAVGRSPDSMIAADFNNDKKLDLAVINFDDQSLSLLLGDNNGVFSFQSIYPTGTGPSALKSADLNNDNKLDLVVTNFYDSDLSVLLNICD
;
A
#
# COMPACT_ATOMS: atom_id res chain seq x y z
N MET A 1 53.76 -21.77 17.80
CA MET A 1 54.82 -21.05 18.54
C MET A 1 54.29 -19.64 18.79
N THR A 2 54.46 -19.12 20.02
CA THR A 2 54.70 -17.69 20.39
C THR A 2 54.37 -16.62 19.34
N THR A 3 53.63 -15.54 19.61
CA THR A 3 53.27 -14.85 20.87
C THR A 3 52.09 -13.92 20.54
N ASP A 4 51.04 -13.84 21.35
CA ASP A 4 50.88 -12.93 22.50
C ASP A 4 50.93 -11.41 22.17
N HIS A 5 49.76 -10.81 22.36
CA HIS A 5 49.50 -9.65 23.23
C HIS A 5 49.99 -8.21 22.88
N ASN A 6 49.06 -7.29 23.17
CA ASN A 6 49.24 -5.94 23.72
C ASN A 6 49.66 -4.80 22.78
N GLN A 7 49.22 -3.56 23.00
CA GLN A 7 48.07 -3.00 23.74
C GLN A 7 47.99 -1.50 23.37
N PHE A 8 46.78 -0.92 23.43
CA PHE A 8 46.49 0.47 23.85
C PHE A 8 47.05 1.66 23.03
N GLU A 9 46.12 2.50 22.57
CA GLU A 9 46.01 3.95 22.88
C GLU A 9 47.22 4.89 22.62
N LEU A 10 47.07 6.09 22.04
CA LEU A 10 45.93 7.04 22.05
C LEU A 10 45.95 8.00 20.85
N HIS A 11 44.77 8.58 20.60
CA HIS A 11 44.49 9.94 20.08
C HIS A 11 44.74 10.37 18.62
N GLU A 12 43.63 10.88 18.07
CA GLU A 12 43.48 12.14 17.33
C GLU A 12 43.98 12.25 15.89
N THR A 13 43.08 11.83 14.99
CA THR A 13 42.49 12.69 13.93
C THR A 13 43.17 14.04 13.65
N THR A 14 43.68 14.23 12.42
CA THR A 14 43.10 15.16 11.41
C THR A 14 43.91 15.18 10.09
N PHE A 15 43.33 15.78 9.06
CA PHE A 15 43.87 16.17 7.74
C PHE A 15 44.00 15.10 6.63
N GLY A 16 43.64 15.52 5.40
CA GLY A 16 44.04 14.81 4.18
C GLY A 16 43.22 15.03 2.90
N ASP A 17 42.77 16.25 2.57
CA ASP A 17 42.49 16.56 1.15
C ASP A 17 43.81 16.48 0.36
N GLU A 18 43.81 15.86 -0.84
CA GLU A 18 44.33 16.45 -2.09
C GLU A 18 44.44 15.45 -3.28
N PHE A 19 43.93 15.89 -4.44
CA PHE A 19 44.44 15.61 -5.81
C PHE A 19 44.43 14.16 -6.40
N LEU A 20 44.35 13.92 -7.72
CA LEU A 20 44.51 14.78 -8.91
C LEU A 20 43.74 14.24 -10.15
N ASN A 21 43.33 15.17 -11.03
CA ASN A 21 42.96 15.09 -12.46
C ASN A 21 43.11 13.77 -13.26
N ASP A 22 42.18 13.55 -14.21
CA ASP A 22 42.50 13.84 -15.62
C ASP A 22 41.27 14.14 -16.51
N GLN A 23 41.45 15.07 -17.47
CA GLN A 23 40.49 15.38 -18.54
C GLN A 23 41.13 15.12 -19.92
N GLN A 24 40.35 14.64 -20.89
CA GLN A 24 40.30 15.24 -22.23
C GLN A 24 39.13 14.70 -23.10
N PRO A 25 38.56 15.51 -24.03
CA PRO A 25 37.48 15.11 -24.92
C PRO A 25 38.00 14.70 -26.32
N ILE A 26 37.19 13.94 -27.08
CA ILE A 26 37.46 13.62 -28.49
C ILE A 26 36.26 14.02 -29.36
N LEU A 27 36.54 14.64 -30.52
CA LEU A 27 35.53 15.21 -31.43
C LEU A 27 35.91 14.91 -32.90
N GLY A 28 35.14 14.01 -33.53
CA GLY A 28 34.87 13.88 -34.98
C GLY A 28 35.99 13.62 -36.01
N LYS A 29 35.78 12.60 -36.88
CA LYS A 29 35.79 12.77 -38.37
C LYS A 29 35.36 11.53 -39.16
N ASP A 30 34.93 11.77 -40.40
CA ASP A 30 34.31 10.86 -41.37
C ASP A 30 35.28 9.96 -42.17
N MET A 31 34.77 8.84 -42.76
CA MET A 31 35.05 8.47 -44.17
C MET A 31 34.18 7.33 -44.77
N GLU A 32 33.45 7.67 -45.83
CA GLU A 32 33.18 6.97 -47.12
C GLU A 32 32.93 5.43 -47.24
N ILE A 33 31.65 5.07 -47.48
CA ILE A 33 31.02 4.68 -48.79
C ILE A 33 31.63 3.56 -49.71
N ASN A 34 30.71 2.76 -50.30
CA ASN A 34 30.79 1.86 -51.49
C ASN A 34 31.36 0.43 -51.32
N THR A 35 30.87 -0.63 -52.00
CA THR A 35 29.82 -0.80 -53.05
C THR A 35 29.27 -2.24 -53.02
N GLY A 36 28.06 -2.50 -53.56
CA GLY A 36 27.61 -3.88 -53.85
C GLY A 36 26.19 -4.00 -54.42
N LEU A 37 26.02 -3.84 -55.73
CA LEU A 37 24.70 -3.82 -56.38
C LEU A 37 24.60 -4.79 -57.58
N SER A 38 23.42 -5.41 -57.71
CA SER A 38 22.78 -5.95 -58.92
C SER A 38 23.06 -7.39 -59.41
N LYS A 39 21.95 -8.14 -59.51
CA LYS A 39 21.50 -9.01 -60.62
C LYS A 39 20.07 -9.50 -60.30
N SER A 40 19.06 -9.48 -61.15
CA SER A 40 18.74 -8.68 -62.35
C SER A 40 17.30 -9.02 -62.79
N LEU A 41 16.52 -8.04 -63.28
CA LEU A 41 15.11 -8.23 -63.71
C LEU A 41 14.94 -9.14 -64.93
N ASN A 42 13.74 -9.73 -65.07
CA ASN A 42 12.90 -9.90 -66.29
C ASN A 42 11.77 -10.92 -65.95
N ARG A 43 10.52 -10.85 -66.45
CA ARG A 43 9.79 -9.88 -67.30
C ARG A 43 8.30 -10.24 -67.26
N LEU A 44 7.40 -9.26 -67.28
CA LEU A 44 6.28 -9.18 -68.26
C LEU A 44 5.48 -7.88 -68.03
N GLU A 45 5.14 -7.23 -69.13
CA GLU A 45 4.60 -5.87 -69.17
C GLU A 45 3.66 -5.73 -70.40
N THR A 46 2.81 -4.70 -70.37
CA THR A 46 1.92 -4.23 -71.48
C THR A 46 0.65 -5.08 -71.70
N ARG A 47 -0.53 -4.52 -72.02
CA ARG A 47 -0.94 -3.18 -72.50
C ARG A 47 -2.21 -2.70 -71.73
N ASN A 48 -2.63 -1.44 -71.68
CA ASN A 48 -2.73 -0.41 -72.72
C ASN A 48 -2.67 1.03 -72.19
N ASN A 49 -2.19 1.96 -73.02
CA ASN A 49 -2.19 3.40 -72.78
C ASN A 49 -3.59 4.03 -72.88
N ARG A 50 -3.85 5.04 -72.03
CA ARG A 50 -4.24 6.41 -72.44
C ARG A 50 -4.05 7.36 -71.25
N GLY A 51 -3.53 8.55 -71.51
CA GLY A 51 -3.40 9.61 -70.50
C GLY A 51 -4.04 10.92 -70.97
N VAL A 52 -3.95 11.92 -70.08
CA VAL A 52 -4.27 13.36 -70.24
C VAL A 52 -5.70 13.80 -69.87
N GLU A 53 -5.78 14.29 -68.61
CA GLU A 53 -6.46 15.51 -68.10
C GLU A 53 -7.99 15.61 -67.81
N VAL A 54 -8.27 15.80 -66.50
CA VAL A 54 -9.27 16.64 -65.75
C VAL A 54 -10.70 16.78 -66.32
N ILE A 55 -11.82 16.49 -65.61
CA ILE A 55 -12.52 17.14 -64.44
C ILE A 55 -13.76 16.21 -64.13
N PRO A 56 -14.48 16.15 -62.96
CA PRO A 56 -14.37 16.79 -61.62
C PRO A 56 -14.31 15.80 -60.41
N ASN A 57 -14.37 16.34 -59.19
CA ASN A 57 -14.29 15.70 -57.85
C ASN A 57 -15.34 14.61 -57.47
N ASP A 58 -16.31 14.25 -58.32
CA ASP A 58 -17.53 13.56 -57.85
C ASP A 58 -17.48 12.01 -57.78
N LEU A 59 -16.32 11.38 -58.01
CA LEU A 59 -16.17 9.92 -57.87
C LEU A 59 -15.33 9.43 -56.67
N ILE A 60 -14.66 10.33 -55.93
CA ILE A 60 -14.02 9.97 -54.64
C ILE A 60 -15.03 10.03 -53.48
N LEU A 61 -16.18 10.70 -53.69
CA LEU A 61 -17.24 10.92 -52.69
C LEU A 61 -18.22 9.74 -52.45
N LYS A 62 -17.95 8.52 -52.95
CA LYS A 62 -18.85 7.34 -52.76
C LYS A 62 -18.31 6.19 -51.92
N GLN A 63 -17.11 6.30 -51.36
CA GLN A 63 -16.66 5.47 -50.24
C GLN A 63 -16.24 6.30 -49.00
N MET A 64 -16.58 7.60 -48.97
CA MET A 64 -16.37 8.50 -47.83
C MET A 64 -17.63 8.63 -46.94
N ASN A 65 -18.16 7.51 -46.41
CA ASN A 65 -19.42 7.52 -45.64
C ASN A 65 -19.31 7.05 -44.18
N ASN A 66 -18.12 6.78 -43.64
CA ASN A 66 -17.95 6.33 -42.24
C ASN A 66 -17.37 7.40 -41.29
N ILE A 67 -16.87 8.53 -41.78
CA ILE A 67 -16.29 9.60 -40.93
C ILE A 67 -17.39 10.54 -40.39
N ASN A 68 -18.52 10.65 -41.08
CA ASN A 68 -19.64 11.50 -40.67
C ASN A 68 -20.47 10.89 -39.50
N ASP A 69 -20.48 9.57 -39.32
CA ASP A 69 -21.25 8.90 -38.25
C ASP A 69 -20.62 9.12 -36.85
N ILE A 70 -19.31 9.37 -36.78
CA ILE A 70 -18.58 9.65 -35.54
C ILE A 70 -18.75 11.12 -35.11
N THR A 71 -18.98 12.00 -36.08
CA THR A 71 -18.84 13.47 -35.95
C THR A 71 -20.15 14.25 -36.09
N ALA A 72 -21.28 13.59 -36.38
CA ALA A 72 -22.56 14.26 -36.54
C ALA A 72 -23.12 14.79 -35.20
N ASN A 73 -23.10 16.11 -35.03
CA ASN A 73 -23.82 16.82 -33.98
C ASN A 73 -25.32 16.86 -34.32
N LEU A 74 -26.06 15.86 -33.83
CA LEU A 74 -27.50 15.69 -34.05
C LEU A 74 -28.26 16.08 -32.77
N GLY A 75 -29.17 17.05 -32.86
CA GLY A 75 -29.97 17.55 -31.73
C GLY A 75 -30.76 16.46 -30.98
N PRO A 76 -31.14 16.73 -29.71
CA PRO A 76 -31.56 15.70 -28.77
C PRO A 76 -32.86 14.99 -29.17
N ILE A 77 -32.92 13.68 -28.92
CA ILE A 77 -34.13 12.87 -29.14
C ILE A 77 -35.01 12.96 -27.89
N ILE A 78 -36.14 13.67 -27.99
CA ILE A 78 -36.99 14.04 -26.84
C ILE A 78 -38.46 13.65 -27.00
N GLU A 79 -38.94 13.53 -28.24
CA GLU A 79 -40.35 13.41 -28.57
C GLU A 79 -40.95 12.08 -28.10
N TYR A 80 -40.14 11.03 -28.06
CA TYR A 80 -40.54 9.72 -27.57
C TYR A 80 -40.98 9.73 -26.09
N ALA A 81 -40.49 10.68 -25.29
CA ALA A 81 -40.88 10.82 -23.88
C ALA A 81 -42.36 11.21 -23.72
N GLN A 82 -43.00 11.76 -24.76
CA GLN A 82 -44.42 12.10 -24.77
C GLN A 82 -45.34 10.90 -25.07
N GLU A 83 -44.81 9.76 -25.52
CA GLU A 83 -45.61 8.54 -25.69
C GLU A 83 -46.07 7.99 -24.33
N PRO A 84 -47.29 7.41 -24.24
CA PRO A 84 -47.73 6.70 -23.05
C PRO A 84 -46.91 5.42 -22.84
N LEU A 85 -46.70 5.05 -21.57
CA LEU A 85 -46.14 3.74 -21.22
C LEU A 85 -47.24 2.68 -21.44
N VAL A 86 -46.98 1.73 -22.33
CA VAL A 86 -47.93 0.69 -22.79
C VAL A 86 -47.30 -0.70 -22.74
N SER A 87 -48.08 -1.76 -22.94
CA SER A 87 -47.56 -3.14 -22.98
C SER A 87 -46.57 -3.34 -24.13
N LEU A 88 -45.70 -4.36 -24.07
CA LEU A 88 -44.72 -4.64 -25.12
C LEU A 88 -45.38 -4.91 -26.48
N THR A 89 -46.55 -5.55 -26.47
CA THR A 89 -47.33 -5.82 -27.69
C THR A 89 -47.84 -4.53 -28.33
N GLU A 90 -48.35 -3.59 -27.54
CA GLU A 90 -48.80 -2.27 -28.03
C GLU A 90 -47.63 -1.36 -28.41
N ALA A 91 -46.50 -1.46 -27.70
CA ALA A 91 -45.28 -0.71 -27.97
C ALA A 91 -44.65 -1.11 -29.31
N CYS A 92 -44.70 -2.40 -29.66
CA CYS A 92 -44.20 -2.93 -30.92
C CYS A 92 -45.21 -2.83 -32.08
N ALA A 93 -46.49 -2.53 -31.83
CA ALA A 93 -47.53 -2.50 -32.86
C ALA A 93 -47.21 -1.63 -34.10
N PRO A 94 -46.59 -0.43 -33.99
CA PRO A 94 -46.21 0.37 -35.16
C PRO A 94 -45.07 -0.23 -35.99
N LEU A 95 -44.35 -1.22 -35.46
CA LEU A 95 -43.18 -1.82 -36.07
C LEU A 95 -43.50 -3.15 -36.79
N ILE A 96 -44.63 -3.80 -36.48
CA ILE A 96 -45.01 -5.11 -37.04
C ILE A 96 -45.10 -5.11 -38.58
N THR A 97 -45.45 -3.98 -39.20
CA THR A 97 -45.51 -3.83 -40.68
C THR A 97 -44.16 -3.50 -41.32
N THR A 98 -43.15 -3.17 -40.51
CA THR A 98 -41.82 -2.69 -40.95
C THR A 98 -40.74 -3.72 -40.66
N ILE A 99 -40.97 -4.60 -39.67
CA ILE A 99 -40.02 -5.59 -39.18
C ILE A 99 -40.68 -6.97 -39.27
N ASP A 100 -40.23 -7.79 -40.23
CA ASP A 100 -40.77 -9.12 -40.51
C ASP A 100 -40.80 -10.00 -39.24
N ASN A 101 -41.92 -10.71 -39.03
CA ASN A 101 -42.12 -11.65 -37.93
C ASN A 101 -41.97 -11.08 -36.50
N LEU A 102 -41.86 -9.76 -36.30
CA LEU A 102 -41.69 -9.13 -34.97
C LEU A 102 -42.72 -9.63 -33.94
N SER A 103 -43.97 -9.86 -34.34
CA SER A 103 -45.02 -10.39 -33.44
C SER A 103 -44.66 -11.74 -32.81
N VAL A 104 -43.94 -12.61 -33.53
CA VAL A 104 -43.49 -13.91 -33.01
C VAL A 104 -42.43 -13.69 -31.93
N TYR A 105 -41.43 -12.86 -32.22
CA TYR A 105 -40.35 -12.53 -31.30
C TYR A 105 -40.83 -11.78 -30.05
N VAL A 106 -41.85 -10.91 -30.17
CA VAL A 106 -42.52 -10.27 -29.02
C VAL A 106 -43.15 -11.30 -28.09
N GLN A 107 -43.87 -12.29 -28.64
CA GLN A 107 -44.48 -13.35 -27.84
C GLN A 107 -43.42 -14.29 -27.23
N GLN A 108 -42.32 -14.55 -27.96
CA GLN A 108 -41.18 -15.31 -27.44
C GLN A 108 -40.52 -14.58 -26.26
N ALA A 109 -40.19 -13.30 -26.40
CA ALA A 109 -39.58 -12.51 -25.33
C ALA A 109 -40.46 -12.43 -24.07
N LEU A 110 -41.78 -12.29 -24.22
CA LEU A 110 -42.73 -12.33 -23.10
C LEU A 110 -42.77 -13.73 -22.44
N LYS A 111 -42.74 -14.81 -23.21
CA LYS A 111 -42.78 -16.19 -22.72
C LYS A 111 -41.50 -16.61 -22.01
N GLU A 112 -40.34 -16.14 -22.49
CA GLU A 112 -39.02 -16.44 -21.92
C GLU A 112 -38.63 -15.53 -20.75
N THR A 113 -39.37 -14.44 -20.53
CA THR A 113 -39.12 -13.53 -19.40
C THR A 113 -39.57 -14.15 -18.08
N PRO A 114 -38.71 -14.20 -17.04
CA PRO A 114 -39.09 -14.68 -15.71
C PRO A 114 -40.29 -13.91 -15.14
N ASN A 115 -41.19 -14.60 -14.43
CA ASN A 115 -42.34 -13.98 -13.78
C ASN A 115 -42.44 -14.43 -12.30
N PRO A 116 -42.23 -13.55 -11.31
CA PRO A 116 -41.88 -12.13 -11.47
C PRO A 116 -40.45 -11.93 -12.03
N PRO A 117 -40.20 -10.85 -12.79
CA PRO A 117 -38.84 -10.48 -13.19
C PRO A 117 -37.99 -10.04 -11.99
N PRO A 118 -36.65 -10.12 -12.08
CA PRO A 118 -35.75 -9.48 -11.12
C PRO A 118 -35.87 -7.95 -11.15
N ASP A 119 -35.24 -7.29 -10.16
CA ASP A 119 -35.05 -5.84 -10.07
C ASP A 119 -36.31 -4.95 -10.19
N LYS A 120 -37.48 -5.53 -9.89
CA LYS A 120 -38.79 -4.85 -9.85
C LYS A 120 -39.24 -4.29 -11.20
N LEU A 121 -38.71 -4.81 -12.31
CA LEU A 121 -39.27 -4.56 -13.63
C LEU A 121 -40.66 -5.20 -13.76
N THR A 122 -41.53 -4.61 -14.58
CA THR A 122 -42.72 -5.32 -15.07
C THR A 122 -42.32 -6.40 -16.09
N ILE A 123 -43.21 -7.35 -16.36
CA ILE A 123 -42.96 -8.38 -17.37
C ILE A 123 -42.72 -7.76 -18.75
N ASP A 124 -43.47 -6.71 -19.13
CA ASP A 124 -43.27 -5.97 -20.38
C ASP A 124 -41.93 -5.22 -20.43
N GLU A 125 -41.49 -4.64 -19.31
CA GLU A 125 -40.20 -3.92 -19.22
C GLU A 125 -39.01 -4.87 -19.34
N SER A 126 -39.04 -6.00 -18.64
CA SER A 126 -38.02 -7.05 -18.76
C SER A 126 -38.05 -7.70 -20.15
N ALA A 127 -39.24 -7.98 -20.70
CA ALA A 127 -39.38 -8.53 -22.03
C ALA A 127 -38.96 -7.56 -23.14
N ALA A 128 -39.05 -6.24 -22.92
CA ALA A 128 -38.50 -5.25 -23.86
C ALA A 128 -36.97 -5.37 -23.98
N ILE A 129 -36.26 -5.61 -22.87
CA ILE A 129 -34.81 -5.84 -22.84
C ILE A 129 -34.46 -7.20 -23.44
N ARG A 130 -35.22 -8.26 -23.13
CA ARG A 130 -35.05 -9.58 -23.75
C ARG A 130 -35.25 -9.52 -25.27
N LEU A 131 -36.28 -8.81 -25.75
CA LEU A 131 -36.53 -8.64 -27.19
C LEU A 131 -35.41 -7.86 -27.90
N TYR A 132 -34.74 -6.94 -27.20
CA TYR A 132 -33.60 -6.20 -27.73
C TYR A 132 -32.36 -7.07 -27.93
N THR A 133 -32.16 -8.06 -27.05
CA THR A 133 -30.98 -8.94 -26.98
C THR A 133 -31.21 -10.30 -27.65
N LEU A 134 -32.45 -10.63 -28.02
CA LEU A 134 -32.85 -11.87 -28.69
C LEU A 134 -32.20 -11.98 -30.08
N GLU A 135 -31.63 -13.15 -30.38
CA GLU A 135 -31.24 -13.51 -31.76
C GLU A 135 -32.45 -13.94 -32.59
N TRP A 136 -32.46 -13.53 -33.86
CA TRP A 136 -33.59 -13.74 -34.78
C TRP A 136 -33.20 -14.74 -35.86
N GLU A 137 -34.02 -15.75 -36.09
CA GLU A 137 -33.75 -16.78 -37.10
C GLU A 137 -33.88 -16.20 -38.54
N GLY A 138 -32.80 -16.30 -39.31
CA GLY A 138 -32.76 -16.00 -40.75
C GLY A 138 -32.02 -14.70 -41.12
N LYS A 139 -32.22 -14.24 -42.36
CA LYS A 139 -31.54 -13.05 -42.92
C LYS A 139 -32.29 -11.73 -42.70
N HIS A 140 -33.29 -11.72 -41.81
CA HIS A 140 -34.12 -10.53 -41.53
C HIS A 140 -33.40 -9.59 -40.56
N HIS A 141 -33.71 -8.30 -40.60
CA HIS A 141 -33.13 -7.33 -39.68
C HIS A 141 -33.80 -7.42 -38.31
N SER A 142 -33.03 -7.68 -37.26
CA SER A 142 -33.54 -7.68 -35.88
C SER A 142 -33.88 -6.26 -35.39
N LEU A 143 -34.70 -6.17 -34.33
CA LEU A 143 -35.06 -4.91 -33.70
C LEU A 143 -33.80 -4.11 -33.25
N TYR A 144 -32.80 -4.80 -32.68
CA TYR A 144 -31.46 -4.28 -32.40
C TYR A 144 -30.85 -3.58 -33.62
N SER A 145 -30.80 -4.29 -34.76
CA SER A 145 -30.14 -3.84 -35.98
C SER A 145 -30.85 -2.61 -36.57
N MET A 146 -32.18 -2.66 -36.69
CA MET A 146 -32.95 -1.59 -37.31
C MET A 146 -33.00 -0.32 -36.44
N LEU A 147 -33.14 -0.47 -35.12
CA LEU A 147 -33.14 0.66 -34.21
C LEU A 147 -31.79 1.37 -34.21
N ASN A 148 -30.67 0.64 -34.04
CA ASN A 148 -29.33 1.22 -34.11
C ASN A 148 -28.96 1.78 -35.48
N HIS A 149 -29.49 1.23 -36.58
CA HIS A 149 -29.33 1.82 -37.91
C HIS A 149 -30.05 3.17 -38.03
N THR A 150 -31.22 3.30 -37.42
CA THR A 150 -32.06 4.50 -37.49
C THR A 150 -31.56 5.61 -36.56
N LEU A 151 -31.02 5.26 -35.38
CA LEU A 151 -30.43 6.23 -34.43
C LEU A 151 -29.24 7.01 -35.00
N LYS A 152 -28.50 6.41 -35.94
CA LYS A 152 -27.32 6.99 -36.60
C LYS A 152 -27.62 7.86 -37.82
N LYS A 153 -28.85 7.86 -38.34
CA LYS A 153 -29.16 8.38 -39.68
C LYS A 153 -30.34 9.34 -39.73
N GLU A 154 -30.32 10.17 -40.77
CA GLU A 154 -31.38 11.13 -41.09
C GLU A 154 -32.49 10.60 -42.06
N PRO A 155 -33.67 11.23 -42.05
CA PRO A 155 -34.17 12.11 -40.99
C PRO A 155 -34.56 11.32 -39.74
N ARG A 156 -34.23 11.82 -38.54
CA ARG A 156 -34.65 11.25 -37.23
C ARG A 156 -36.17 11.10 -37.08
N GLU A 157 -36.95 11.77 -37.93
CA GLU A 157 -38.36 11.44 -38.27
C GLU A 157 -38.64 9.92 -38.37
N LYS A 158 -37.69 9.13 -38.90
CA LYS A 158 -37.80 7.67 -39.02
C LYS A 158 -37.77 6.92 -37.69
N LEU A 159 -37.42 7.57 -36.57
CA LEU A 159 -37.52 7.00 -35.23
C LEU A 159 -38.96 7.00 -34.69
N ARG A 160 -39.89 7.81 -35.23
CA ARG A 160 -41.28 7.90 -34.73
C ARG A 160 -41.97 6.54 -34.53
N PRO A 161 -41.88 5.53 -35.43
CA PRO A 161 -42.47 4.21 -35.21
C PRO A 161 -41.88 3.46 -34.00
N TYR A 162 -40.65 3.77 -33.60
CA TYR A 162 -39.95 3.16 -32.46
C TYR A 162 -40.25 3.86 -31.14
N PHE A 163 -40.88 5.04 -31.12
CA PHE A 163 -41.00 5.86 -29.91
C PHE A 163 -41.71 5.17 -28.75
N LYS A 164 -42.79 4.41 -29.01
CA LYS A 164 -43.48 3.63 -27.97
C LYS A 164 -42.61 2.51 -27.40
N TYR A 165 -41.82 1.85 -28.24
CA TYR A 165 -40.85 0.84 -27.79
C TYR A 165 -39.70 1.49 -27.00
N LEU A 166 -39.13 2.60 -27.49
CA LEU A 166 -38.10 3.36 -26.78
C LEU A 166 -38.60 3.87 -25.41
N LYS A 167 -39.86 4.31 -25.32
CA LYS A 167 -40.49 4.73 -24.06
C LYS A 167 -40.49 3.59 -23.04
N LEU A 168 -40.91 2.38 -23.45
CA LEU A 168 -40.94 1.19 -22.59
C LEU A 168 -39.52 0.71 -22.22
N PHE A 169 -38.65 0.57 -23.21
CA PHE A 169 -37.28 0.08 -23.06
C PHE A 169 -36.42 1.00 -22.18
N LEU A 170 -36.44 2.32 -22.42
CA LEU A 170 -35.72 3.27 -21.58
C LEU A 170 -36.34 3.41 -20.18
N THR A 171 -37.65 3.22 -20.03
CA THR A 171 -38.28 3.13 -18.69
C THR A 171 -37.72 1.93 -17.92
N ALA A 172 -37.56 0.77 -18.56
CA ALA A 172 -36.91 -0.39 -17.96
C ALA A 172 -35.45 -0.07 -17.53
N LEU A 173 -34.64 0.50 -18.43
CA LEU A 173 -33.24 0.86 -18.13
C LEU A 173 -33.09 1.93 -17.01
N THR A 174 -34.09 2.77 -16.76
CA THR A 174 -34.05 3.71 -15.61
C THR A 174 -34.25 3.06 -14.24
N LYS A 175 -34.72 1.80 -14.19
CA LYS A 175 -34.94 1.05 -12.94
C LYS A 175 -33.79 0.10 -12.59
N LEU A 176 -32.95 -0.24 -13.58
CA LEU A 176 -31.81 -1.13 -13.41
C LEU A 176 -30.61 -0.41 -12.77
N PRO A 177 -29.72 -1.14 -12.07
CA PRO A 177 -28.54 -0.56 -11.45
C PRO A 177 -27.60 0.05 -12.49
N CYS A 178 -27.01 1.19 -12.13
CA CYS A 178 -25.87 1.76 -12.84
C CYS A 178 -24.62 0.96 -12.43
N VAL A 179 -23.80 0.50 -13.39
CA VAL A 179 -22.52 -0.13 -13.07
C VAL A 179 -21.53 1.01 -12.74
N PRO A 180 -20.89 1.05 -11.55
CA PRO A 180 -19.88 2.06 -11.24
C PRO A 180 -18.62 1.85 -12.09
N SER A 181 -17.80 2.90 -12.20
CA SER A 181 -16.63 3.05 -13.09
C SER A 181 -15.72 1.82 -13.22
N LEU A 182 -16.10 0.89 -14.08
CA LEU A 182 -15.33 -0.25 -14.53
C LEU A 182 -15.23 -0.20 -16.05
N VAL A 183 -14.07 -0.62 -16.57
CA VAL A 183 -13.85 -0.69 -18.02
C VAL A 183 -14.75 -1.76 -18.62
N ILE A 184 -15.70 -1.35 -19.47
CA ILE A 184 -16.52 -2.25 -20.29
C ILE A 184 -15.92 -2.39 -21.69
N TRP A 185 -16.05 -3.57 -22.27
CA TRP A 185 -15.30 -3.95 -23.45
C TRP A 185 -16.20 -4.25 -24.65
N ARG A 186 -15.77 -3.83 -25.86
CA ARG A 186 -16.46 -4.12 -27.12
C ARG A 186 -15.51 -4.48 -28.26
N GLY A 187 -15.57 -5.73 -28.73
CA GLY A 187 -14.85 -6.19 -29.91
C GLY A 187 -15.51 -5.80 -31.25
N VAL A 188 -14.68 -5.54 -32.27
CA VAL A 188 -15.07 -5.29 -33.67
C VAL A 188 -14.09 -6.01 -34.63
N THR A 189 -14.64 -6.65 -35.65
CA THR A 189 -13.96 -7.45 -36.70
C THR A 189 -13.19 -6.64 -37.75
N LYS A 190 -12.66 -5.46 -37.40
CA LYS A 190 -11.95 -4.55 -38.33
C LYS A 190 -10.91 -3.73 -37.60
N ASP A 191 -9.89 -3.27 -38.33
CA ASP A 191 -9.01 -2.17 -37.91
C ASP A 191 -9.74 -0.82 -37.97
N LEU A 192 -9.90 -0.17 -36.82
CA LEU A 192 -10.48 1.17 -36.70
C LEU A 192 -9.50 2.18 -36.10
N SER A 193 -8.24 1.81 -35.82
CA SER A 193 -7.25 2.65 -35.14
C SER A 193 -7.11 4.05 -35.78
N GLY A 194 -6.96 4.09 -37.11
CA GLY A 194 -6.87 5.34 -37.87
C GLY A 194 -8.10 6.26 -37.84
N GLN A 195 -9.22 5.83 -37.24
CA GLN A 195 -10.42 6.66 -37.04
C GLN A 195 -10.53 7.25 -35.63
N PHE A 196 -9.68 6.82 -34.68
CA PHE A 196 -9.72 7.22 -33.27
C PHE A 196 -8.33 7.59 -32.73
N PRO A 197 -7.70 8.67 -33.20
CA PRO A 197 -6.46 9.16 -32.59
C PRO A 197 -6.72 9.72 -31.18
N PRO A 198 -5.74 9.65 -30.25
CA PRO A 198 -5.86 10.22 -28.90
C PRO A 198 -6.24 11.70 -28.91
N GLY A 199 -7.04 12.11 -27.92
CA GLY A 199 -7.64 13.44 -27.83
C GLY A 199 -8.90 13.66 -28.68
N THR A 200 -9.33 12.68 -29.48
CA THR A 200 -10.55 12.82 -30.31
C THR A 200 -11.82 12.69 -29.48
N SER A 201 -12.71 13.68 -29.54
CA SER A 201 -14.08 13.57 -29.02
C SER A 201 -14.96 12.71 -29.93
N VAL A 202 -15.74 11.82 -29.34
CA VAL A 202 -16.59 10.82 -30.00
C VAL A 202 -17.99 10.88 -29.43
N ILE A 203 -19.02 10.96 -30.28
CA ILE A 203 -20.42 10.80 -29.87
C ILE A 203 -20.91 9.41 -30.28
N TRP A 204 -21.33 8.61 -29.30
CA TRP A 204 -21.68 7.21 -29.52
C TRP A 204 -23.18 7.04 -29.77
N TRP A 205 -23.61 7.06 -31.03
CA TRP A 205 -25.03 7.02 -31.41
C TRP A 205 -25.69 5.63 -31.45
N SER A 206 -25.22 4.67 -30.64
CA SER A 206 -25.78 3.30 -30.60
C SER A 206 -26.12 2.86 -29.17
N PHE A 207 -27.16 2.06 -29.00
CA PHE A 207 -27.25 1.14 -27.88
C PHE A 207 -26.27 -0.02 -28.14
N THR A 208 -25.12 -0.02 -27.46
CA THR A 208 -24.08 -1.04 -27.66
C THR A 208 -24.04 -2.02 -26.50
N SER A 209 -24.12 -3.31 -26.85
CA SER A 209 -23.82 -4.42 -25.95
C SER A 209 -22.31 -4.54 -25.77
N CYS A 210 -21.86 -4.31 -24.53
CA CYS A 210 -20.49 -4.46 -24.05
C CYS A 210 -20.45 -5.56 -22.98
N THR A 211 -19.25 -6.03 -22.64
CA THR A 211 -19.05 -6.99 -21.55
C THR A 211 -18.05 -6.49 -20.51
N THR A 212 -18.24 -6.85 -19.24
CA THR A 212 -17.19 -6.73 -18.20
C THR A 212 -16.20 -7.90 -18.24
N SER A 213 -16.50 -8.98 -18.97
CA SER A 213 -15.71 -10.20 -18.99
C SER A 213 -14.61 -10.17 -20.06
N LEU A 214 -13.38 -9.85 -19.65
CA LEU A 214 -12.22 -9.92 -20.54
C LEU A 214 -11.97 -11.32 -21.15
N PRO A 215 -12.22 -12.47 -20.46
CA PRO A 215 -12.08 -13.80 -21.05
C PRO A 215 -12.98 -14.08 -22.27
N VAL A 216 -14.21 -13.55 -22.32
CA VAL A 216 -15.14 -13.71 -23.45
C VAL A 216 -14.52 -13.20 -24.76
N LEU A 217 -13.58 -12.26 -24.65
CA LEU A 217 -12.92 -11.62 -25.79
C LEU A 217 -11.65 -12.35 -26.26
N LYS A 218 -11.10 -13.30 -25.49
CA LYS A 218 -9.83 -13.97 -25.82
C LYS A 218 -9.93 -15.01 -26.94
N ASN A 219 -11.14 -15.50 -27.28
CA ASN A 219 -11.35 -16.69 -28.13
C ASN A 219 -11.41 -16.44 -29.66
N ASN A 220 -10.78 -15.41 -30.21
CA ASN A 220 -10.76 -15.06 -31.66
C ASN A 220 -12.14 -14.91 -32.35
N MET A 221 -13.26 -14.90 -31.63
CA MET A 221 -14.63 -14.91 -32.17
C MET A 221 -15.03 -13.67 -32.97
N TYR A 222 -14.15 -12.66 -33.05
CA TYR A 222 -14.34 -11.41 -33.79
C TYR A 222 -13.09 -10.99 -34.57
N LEU A 223 -12.31 -11.95 -35.08
CA LEU A 223 -11.28 -11.67 -36.09
C LEU A 223 -11.94 -11.28 -37.43
N GLY A 224 -11.45 -10.25 -38.11
CA GLY A 224 -11.93 -9.82 -39.42
C GLY A 224 -11.46 -10.70 -40.59
N ASP A 225 -12.12 -10.55 -41.74
CA ASP A 225 -11.72 -11.17 -43.02
C ASP A 225 -10.32 -10.71 -43.48
N ASP A 226 -9.85 -9.56 -42.97
CA ASP A 226 -8.52 -8.98 -43.19
C ASP A 226 -7.46 -9.44 -42.16
N GLY A 227 -7.85 -10.32 -41.22
CA GLY A 227 -6.98 -10.79 -40.14
C GLY A 227 -6.75 -9.76 -39.03
N LYS A 228 -7.50 -8.66 -38.99
CA LYS A 228 -7.40 -7.61 -37.97
C LYS A 228 -8.69 -7.44 -37.16
N ARG A 229 -8.56 -6.84 -35.98
CA ARG A 229 -9.65 -6.54 -35.05
C ARG A 229 -9.32 -5.31 -34.18
N THR A 230 -10.37 -4.65 -33.72
CA THR A 230 -10.32 -3.56 -32.76
C THR A 230 -11.06 -3.96 -31.50
N LEU A 231 -10.51 -3.63 -30.34
CA LEU A 231 -11.15 -3.76 -29.05
C LEU A 231 -11.29 -2.37 -28.42
N PHE A 232 -12.53 -1.92 -28.22
CA PHE A 232 -12.79 -0.73 -27.44
C PHE A 232 -12.78 -1.09 -25.95
N SER A 233 -11.96 -0.36 -25.21
CA SER A 233 -11.90 -0.29 -23.75
C SER A 233 -12.67 0.98 -23.35
N VAL A 234 -13.77 0.87 -22.61
CA VAL A 234 -14.67 2.02 -22.36
C VAL A 234 -14.88 2.23 -20.87
N GLU A 235 -14.41 3.35 -20.33
CA GLU A 235 -14.82 3.83 -19.01
C GLU A 235 -16.16 4.55 -19.14
N ALA A 236 -17.25 3.87 -18.78
CA ALA A 236 -18.61 4.43 -18.84
C ALA A 236 -19.13 4.77 -17.45
N ILE A 237 -19.68 5.98 -17.31
CA ILE A 237 -20.25 6.53 -16.05
C ILE A 237 -21.70 6.10 -15.87
N ASN A 238 -22.43 5.86 -16.97
CA ASN A 238 -23.88 5.63 -16.94
C ASN A 238 -24.35 4.40 -17.76
N SER A 239 -23.52 3.38 -17.88
CA SER A 239 -23.92 2.09 -18.45
C SER A 239 -24.98 1.38 -17.59
N ARG A 240 -25.65 0.36 -18.13
CA ARG A 240 -26.68 -0.43 -17.42
C ARG A 240 -26.40 -1.91 -17.54
N ASP A 241 -26.29 -2.60 -16.41
CA ASP A 241 -26.27 -4.07 -16.38
C ASP A 241 -27.66 -4.57 -16.81
N VAL A 242 -27.70 -5.42 -17.83
CA VAL A 242 -28.93 -6.04 -18.36
C VAL A 242 -28.89 -7.57 -18.29
N ARG A 243 -27.84 -8.16 -17.73
CA ARG A 243 -27.59 -9.62 -17.63
C ARG A 243 -28.82 -10.42 -17.21
N ALA A 244 -29.48 -9.98 -16.14
CA ALA A 244 -30.66 -10.65 -15.57
C ALA A 244 -31.91 -10.62 -16.48
N HIS A 245 -31.90 -9.77 -17.51
CA HIS A 245 -33.01 -9.53 -18.44
C HIS A 245 -32.68 -9.83 -19.91
N SER A 246 -31.40 -9.95 -20.26
CA SER A 246 -30.93 -10.38 -21.58
C SER A 246 -31.43 -11.77 -21.95
N HIS A 247 -31.53 -12.07 -23.24
CA HIS A 247 -31.66 -13.45 -23.73
C HIS A 247 -30.45 -14.29 -23.30
N PHE A 248 -29.24 -13.72 -23.33
CA PHE A 248 -27.98 -14.35 -22.95
C PHE A 248 -27.69 -14.21 -21.45
N VAL A 249 -28.46 -14.91 -20.61
CA VAL A 249 -28.38 -14.83 -19.14
C VAL A 249 -27.03 -15.19 -18.51
N ASN A 250 -26.13 -15.80 -19.28
CA ASN A 250 -24.77 -16.20 -18.86
C ASN A 250 -23.68 -15.24 -19.36
N GLU A 251 -24.02 -14.22 -20.13
CA GLU A 251 -23.08 -13.19 -20.57
C GLU A 251 -23.13 -12.00 -19.61
N ASP A 252 -21.97 -11.43 -19.28
CA ASP A 252 -21.86 -10.20 -18.48
C ASP A 252 -22.31 -8.97 -19.31
N GLU A 253 -23.56 -8.94 -19.77
CA GLU A 253 -24.03 -7.97 -20.74
C GLU A 253 -24.38 -6.62 -20.09
N VAL A 254 -23.71 -5.57 -20.58
CA VAL A 254 -23.87 -4.19 -20.15
C VAL A 254 -24.18 -3.31 -21.37
N LEU A 255 -25.23 -2.49 -21.29
CA LEU A 255 -25.60 -1.55 -22.35
C LEU A 255 -24.98 -0.17 -22.14
N LEU A 256 -24.27 0.30 -23.17
CA LEU A 256 -23.92 1.70 -23.39
C LEU A 256 -25.08 2.41 -24.11
N LEU A 257 -25.44 3.62 -23.66
CA LEU A 257 -26.59 4.38 -24.18
C LEU A 257 -26.21 5.22 -25.43
N PRO A 258 -27.14 5.46 -26.38
CA PRO A 258 -26.88 6.31 -27.52
C PRO A 258 -26.89 7.79 -27.12
N GLY A 259 -25.96 8.55 -27.69
CA GLY A 259 -25.71 9.95 -27.33
C GLY A 259 -24.65 10.12 -26.23
N THR A 260 -24.02 9.04 -25.76
CA THR A 260 -22.89 9.12 -24.84
C THR A 260 -21.71 9.80 -25.50
N GLN A 261 -21.22 10.90 -24.89
CA GLN A 261 -20.04 11.63 -25.31
C GLN A 261 -18.79 11.03 -24.64
N MET A 262 -17.72 10.83 -25.41
CA MET A 262 -16.47 10.23 -24.93
C MET A 262 -15.26 10.95 -25.54
N ILE A 263 -14.09 10.77 -24.93
CA ILE A 263 -12.81 11.17 -25.50
C ILE A 263 -11.90 9.94 -25.65
N VAL A 264 -11.17 9.85 -26.76
CA VAL A 264 -10.11 8.85 -26.93
C VAL A 264 -8.95 9.24 -26.02
N GLN A 265 -8.68 8.42 -25.01
CA GLN A 265 -7.56 8.60 -24.09
C GLN A 265 -6.26 8.06 -24.71
N SER A 266 -6.30 6.84 -25.25
CA SER A 266 -5.13 6.19 -25.85
C SER A 266 -5.52 5.20 -26.95
N GLN A 267 -4.54 4.86 -27.79
CA GLN A 267 -4.63 3.72 -28.70
C GLN A 267 -3.27 3.00 -28.74
N PHE A 268 -3.28 1.67 -28.81
CA PHE A 268 -2.08 0.85 -28.95
C PHE A 268 -2.40 -0.50 -29.61
N SER A 269 -1.37 -1.22 -30.06
CA SER A 269 -1.52 -2.53 -30.72
C SER A 269 -0.68 -3.58 -29.98
N PRO A 270 -1.27 -4.37 -29.07
CA PRO A 270 -0.54 -5.38 -28.30
C PRO A 270 -0.21 -6.64 -29.10
N ALA A 271 -0.83 -6.84 -30.27
CA ALA A 271 -0.56 -7.95 -31.18
C ALA A 271 -0.79 -7.52 -32.64
N PRO A 272 -0.16 -8.15 -33.65
CA PRO A 272 -0.25 -7.72 -35.05
C PRO A 272 -1.68 -7.71 -35.63
N ASP A 273 -2.58 -8.49 -35.05
CA ASP A 273 -4.00 -8.59 -35.40
C ASP A 273 -4.91 -7.68 -34.57
N LEU A 274 -4.43 -7.08 -33.47
CA LEU A 274 -5.27 -6.39 -32.48
C LEU A 274 -4.85 -4.94 -32.24
N TYR A 275 -5.83 -4.04 -32.33
CA TYR A 275 -5.74 -2.67 -31.84
C TYR A 275 -6.67 -2.49 -30.63
N ILE A 276 -6.19 -1.84 -29.58
CA ILE A 276 -6.99 -1.41 -28.43
C ILE A 276 -7.16 0.10 -28.51
N ILE A 277 -8.39 0.58 -28.36
CA ILE A 277 -8.74 2.00 -28.30
C ILE A 277 -9.42 2.23 -26.95
N HIS A 278 -8.83 3.10 -26.13
CA HIS A 278 -9.37 3.44 -24.81
C HIS A 278 -10.20 4.73 -24.90
N LEU A 279 -11.48 4.63 -24.52
CA LEU A 279 -12.47 5.70 -24.53
C LEU A 279 -12.89 6.00 -23.08
N LYS A 280 -12.77 7.25 -22.66
CA LYS A 280 -13.33 7.72 -21.39
C LYS A 280 -14.60 8.51 -21.64
N GLN A 281 -15.70 8.13 -21.00
CA GLN A 281 -16.92 8.93 -21.02
C GLN A 281 -16.67 10.26 -20.32
N ILE A 282 -17.03 11.35 -21.00
CA ILE A 282 -17.02 12.70 -20.43
C ILE A 282 -18.43 13.05 -19.96
N GLU A 283 -18.56 13.99 -19.02
CA GLU A 283 -19.87 14.58 -18.74
C GLU A 283 -20.38 15.27 -20.02
N PRO A 284 -21.57 14.91 -20.52
CA PRO A 284 -22.03 15.42 -21.80
C PRO A 284 -22.46 16.89 -21.65
N GLU A 285 -21.91 17.77 -22.49
CA GLU A 285 -22.28 19.20 -22.52
C GLU A 285 -23.78 19.39 -22.83
N GLU A 286 -24.38 18.46 -23.59
CA GLU A 286 -25.80 18.41 -23.91
C GLU A 286 -26.35 16.99 -23.75
N VAL A 287 -27.58 16.85 -23.22
CA VAL A 287 -28.27 15.56 -23.07
C VAL A 287 -28.87 15.15 -24.42
N LEU A 288 -28.12 14.38 -25.19
CA LEU A 288 -28.46 13.99 -26.57
C LEU A 288 -29.60 12.94 -26.71
N LEU A 289 -29.97 12.30 -25.60
CA LEU A 289 -31.15 11.44 -25.45
C LEU A 289 -31.81 11.77 -24.11
N GLU A 290 -32.97 12.41 -24.12
CA GLU A 290 -33.63 12.77 -22.85
C GLU A 290 -34.16 11.54 -22.09
N PRO A 291 -34.32 11.62 -20.75
CA PRO A 291 -34.97 10.57 -19.97
C PRO A 291 -36.45 10.37 -20.36
N PRO A 292 -37.00 9.15 -20.25
CA PRO A 292 -38.37 8.83 -20.68
C PRO A 292 -39.47 9.56 -19.91
N PHE A 293 -39.17 10.16 -18.77
CA PHE A 293 -40.08 10.99 -17.97
C PHE A 293 -39.30 11.93 -17.04
N PRO A 294 -39.90 13.06 -16.61
CA PRO A 294 -39.27 13.98 -15.66
C PRO A 294 -38.84 13.27 -14.37
N GLY A 295 -37.57 13.42 -14.00
CA GLY A 295 -36.99 12.79 -12.80
C GLY A 295 -36.41 11.38 -13.01
N ALA A 296 -36.54 10.77 -14.19
CA ALA A 296 -35.79 9.55 -14.50
C ALA A 296 -34.29 9.84 -14.69
N CYS A 297 -33.44 8.93 -14.24
CA CYS A 297 -31.98 9.08 -14.31
C CYS A 297 -31.37 8.12 -15.34
N LEU A 298 -31.29 8.55 -16.59
CA LEU A 298 -30.40 7.93 -17.59
C LEU A 298 -28.97 8.46 -17.49
N TYR A 299 -28.82 9.77 -17.27
CA TYR A 299 -27.54 10.47 -17.13
C TYR A 299 -27.41 11.03 -15.71
N PRO A 300 -26.20 11.07 -15.13
CA PRO A 300 -25.99 11.68 -13.83
C PRO A 300 -26.34 13.18 -13.89
N LYS A 301 -27.40 13.56 -13.20
CA LYS A 301 -27.46 14.92 -12.64
C LYS A 301 -26.68 14.88 -11.35
N ILE A 302 -25.71 15.78 -11.16
CA ILE A 302 -24.94 15.94 -9.91
C ILE A 302 -25.94 16.31 -8.80
N GLY A 303 -26.49 15.28 -8.15
CA GLY A 303 -27.85 15.40 -7.60
C GLY A 303 -28.63 14.07 -7.45
N ARG A 304 -28.01 13.05 -6.83
CA ARG A 304 -28.71 12.00 -6.04
C ARG A 304 -29.54 10.90 -6.74
N ALA A 305 -29.18 10.40 -7.93
CA ALA A 305 -29.98 9.34 -8.58
C ALA A 305 -29.28 8.00 -8.94
N CYS A 306 -28.04 7.95 -9.47
CA CYS A 306 -27.34 6.66 -9.69
C CYS A 306 -26.67 6.08 -8.42
N TYR A 307 -26.58 6.83 -7.31
CA TYR A 307 -26.02 6.35 -6.03
C TYR A 307 -27.12 6.20 -4.97
N ARG A 308 -27.23 5.00 -4.38
CA ARG A 308 -28.03 4.75 -3.16
C ARG A 308 -27.24 4.02 -2.08
N LYS A 309 -26.64 4.76 -1.14
CA LYS A 309 -26.49 4.26 0.24
C LYS A 309 -27.89 4.11 0.85
N LYS A 310 -28.20 2.98 1.50
CA LYS A 310 -29.43 2.80 2.28
C LYS A 310 -29.51 3.88 3.37
N ARG A 311 -30.63 4.60 3.48
CA ARG A 311 -30.98 5.40 4.67
C ARG A 311 -32.49 5.35 4.95
N PHE A 312 -32.82 5.40 6.24
CA PHE A 312 -34.18 5.43 6.79
C PHE A 312 -34.94 6.71 6.40
N ILE A 313 -36.27 6.66 6.38
CA ILE A 313 -37.15 7.80 6.12
C ILE A 313 -37.96 8.10 7.40
N ILE A 314 -37.83 9.33 7.91
CA ILE A 314 -38.67 9.86 9.00
C ILE A 314 -39.88 10.60 8.39
N PRO A 315 -41.13 10.34 8.83
CA PRO A 315 -42.31 11.01 8.26
C PRO A 315 -42.35 12.52 8.52
N VAL A 316 -42.92 13.27 7.57
CA VAL A 316 -42.98 14.74 7.56
C VAL A 316 -43.69 15.34 8.79
N CYS A 317 -44.63 14.61 9.41
CA CYS A 317 -45.27 15.04 10.67
C CYS A 317 -44.32 15.12 11.87
N LEU A 318 -43.19 14.38 11.85
CA LEU A 318 -42.16 14.51 12.88
C LEU A 318 -41.31 15.76 12.65
N LEU A 319 -41.09 16.15 11.39
CA LEU A 319 -40.30 17.33 11.02
C LEU A 319 -40.92 18.63 11.55
N THR A 320 -42.25 18.78 11.48
CA THR A 320 -42.94 19.97 12.01
C THR A 320 -42.91 20.04 13.54
N ILE A 321 -42.96 18.91 14.24
CA ILE A 321 -42.76 18.85 15.70
C ILE A 321 -41.32 19.23 16.05
N ILE A 322 -40.33 18.68 15.33
CA ILE A 322 -38.91 18.98 15.53
C ILE A 322 -38.60 20.46 15.29
N ILE A 323 -39.19 21.10 14.27
CA ILE A 323 -38.97 22.54 13.99
C ILE A 323 -39.53 23.41 15.14
N ILE A 324 -40.73 23.11 15.64
CA ILE A 324 -41.32 23.86 16.76
C ILE A 324 -40.47 23.68 18.04
N VAL A 325 -40.06 22.44 18.34
CA VAL A 325 -39.16 22.13 19.47
C VAL A 325 -37.80 22.81 19.31
N ALA A 326 -37.23 22.85 18.09
CA ALA A 326 -35.97 23.51 17.80
C ALA A 326 -36.04 25.04 17.97
N THR A 327 -37.16 25.68 17.60
CA THR A 327 -37.34 27.12 17.88
C THR A 327 -37.49 27.43 19.37
N VAL A 328 -37.96 26.49 20.19
CA VAL A 328 -38.06 26.65 21.65
C VAL A 328 -36.74 26.32 22.36
N LEU A 329 -35.96 25.33 21.89
CA LEU A 329 -34.62 25.02 22.43
C LEU A 329 -33.54 26.01 21.97
N GLY A 330 -33.65 26.57 20.76
CA GLY A 330 -32.72 27.59 20.25
C GLY A 330 -32.76 28.91 21.03
N ALA A 331 -33.81 29.14 21.83
CA ALA A 331 -33.92 30.24 22.78
C ALA A 331 -33.23 29.95 24.14
N VAL A 332 -32.56 28.79 24.28
CA VAL A 332 -31.98 28.31 25.55
C VAL A 332 -30.53 27.84 25.38
N ILE A 333 -30.20 27.13 24.29
CA ILE A 333 -28.87 26.54 24.09
C ILE A 333 -27.93 27.55 23.40
N GLY A 334 -26.92 28.01 24.14
CA GLY A 334 -25.94 28.99 23.67
C GLY A 334 -25.04 28.48 22.53
N HIS A 335 -24.45 29.42 21.79
CA HIS A 335 -23.48 29.14 20.72
C HIS A 335 -22.29 28.30 21.24
N LYS A 336 -21.91 27.27 20.48
CA LYS A 336 -20.58 26.64 20.54
C LYS A 336 -19.72 27.17 19.39
N SER A 337 -18.42 27.28 19.63
CA SER A 337 -17.40 27.53 18.61
C SER A 337 -17.32 26.38 17.58
N PRO A 338 -16.69 26.59 16.41
CA PRO A 338 -16.01 25.49 15.72
C PRO A 338 -14.93 24.88 16.61
N LYS A 339 -14.45 23.68 16.25
CA LYS A 339 -13.28 23.06 16.89
C LYS A 339 -11.98 23.81 16.53
N THR A 340 -11.01 23.70 17.42
CA THR A 340 -9.59 24.09 17.21
C THR A 340 -8.77 22.80 17.05
N ILE A 341 -7.46 22.89 16.75
CA ILE A 341 -6.59 21.72 16.60
C ILE A 341 -5.54 21.71 17.75
N CYS A 342 -5.28 20.57 18.40
CA CYS A 342 -4.39 20.40 19.57
C CYS A 342 -2.90 20.40 19.17
N GLN A 343 -2.50 21.08 18.09
CA GLN A 343 -1.11 21.26 17.63
C GLN A 343 -0.10 21.79 18.67
N ARG A 344 -0.51 22.15 19.90
CA ARG A 344 0.04 23.25 20.72
C ARG A 344 0.66 22.86 22.11
N PRO A 345 1.58 21.87 22.23
CA PRO A 345 1.71 21.02 23.43
C PRO A 345 2.46 21.60 24.66
N PHE A 346 3.35 20.81 25.28
CA PHE A 346 3.16 20.18 26.61
C PHE A 346 3.05 21.06 27.88
N GLU A 347 2.47 20.46 28.93
CA GLU A 347 2.10 21.10 30.20
C GLU A 347 3.07 20.90 31.38
N GLN A 348 2.88 21.70 32.43
CA GLN A 348 3.16 21.28 33.80
C GLN A 348 2.23 20.09 34.14
N SER A 349 2.77 19.02 34.73
CA SER A 349 2.39 17.68 34.25
C SER A 349 2.36 16.54 35.29
N LYS A 350 1.46 15.56 35.12
CA LYS A 350 1.47 14.28 35.86
C LYS A 350 2.75 13.50 35.52
N LYS A 351 3.54 13.26 36.55
CA LYS A 351 4.95 12.83 36.53
C LYS A 351 5.15 11.83 37.69
N TYR A 352 5.11 10.50 37.50
CA TYR A 352 5.31 9.51 38.61
C TYR A 352 6.16 8.23 38.34
N SER A 353 6.00 7.11 39.09
CA SER A 353 7.09 6.15 39.42
C SER A 353 6.90 4.66 39.14
N VAL A 354 8.02 3.97 38.88
CA VAL A 354 8.27 2.54 39.21
C VAL A 354 9.73 2.17 39.55
N GLY A 355 10.76 2.93 39.12
CA GLY A 355 12.14 2.41 39.06
C GLY A 355 13.18 3.37 38.45
N SER A 356 14.12 2.84 37.65
CA SER A 356 15.18 3.59 36.95
C SER A 356 15.41 3.02 35.55
N ASP A 357 15.69 3.91 34.59
CA ASP A 357 16.10 3.64 33.20
C ASP A 357 14.93 3.25 32.24
N PRO A 358 14.50 4.17 31.36
CA PRO A 358 13.89 3.80 30.07
C PRO A 358 14.88 3.85 28.89
N SER A 359 14.59 3.12 27.81
CA SER A 359 15.44 3.14 26.60
C SER A 359 14.72 2.77 25.29
N TYR A 360 14.14 1.58 25.12
CA TYR A 360 13.41 1.14 23.90
C TYR A 360 12.19 0.24 24.28
N ALA A 361 11.26 -0.02 23.35
CA ALA A 361 9.95 -0.65 23.62
C ALA A 361 9.91 -2.19 23.34
N ALA A 362 8.99 -2.65 22.48
CA ALA A 362 8.50 -4.04 22.28
C ALA A 362 7.58 -4.57 23.40
N LEU A 363 6.91 -5.71 23.17
CA LEU A 363 5.94 -6.37 24.06
C LEU A 363 6.11 -7.92 24.04
N GLY A 364 5.05 -8.71 23.79
CA GLY A 364 5.08 -10.20 23.75
C GLY A 364 3.71 -10.83 23.42
N HIS A 365 3.59 -12.17 23.44
CA HIS A 365 2.35 -12.96 23.32
C HIS A 365 2.27 -13.99 24.49
N PHE A 366 1.24 -13.99 25.38
CA PHE A 366 1.19 -14.99 26.48
C PHE A 366 -0.14 -15.28 27.23
N ARG A 367 -0.94 -14.28 27.65
CA ARG A 367 -1.90 -14.46 28.77
C ARG A 367 -3.36 -14.76 28.42
N ASN A 368 -3.87 -14.34 27.27
CA ASN A 368 -5.30 -14.36 26.92
C ASN A 368 -6.22 -13.42 27.73
N ASP A 369 -6.71 -13.77 28.94
CA ASP A 369 -7.94 -13.16 29.51
C ASP A 369 -7.80 -12.45 30.87
N ARG A 370 -7.21 -11.25 31.00
CA ARG A 370 -6.26 -10.51 30.14
C ARG A 370 -5.20 -9.93 31.08
N GLU A 371 -3.91 -10.04 30.76
CA GLU A 371 -2.80 -9.36 31.47
C GLU A 371 -1.57 -9.23 30.54
N ILE A 372 -0.66 -8.28 30.81
CA ILE A 372 0.47 -7.91 29.94
C ILE A 372 1.72 -7.61 30.81
N ASP A 373 2.48 -8.65 31.20
CA ASP A 373 3.55 -8.59 32.21
C ASP A 373 4.66 -7.53 32.00
N VAL A 374 4.73 -6.56 32.92
CA VAL A 374 5.73 -5.46 32.97
C VAL A 374 7.18 -5.95 33.22
N ALA A 375 7.78 -6.65 32.26
CA ALA A 375 9.09 -7.30 32.35
C ALA A 375 10.31 -6.44 31.91
N VAL A 376 10.08 -5.43 31.05
CA VAL A 376 10.96 -4.25 30.81
C VAL A 376 12.40 -4.53 30.31
N THR A 377 12.68 -5.67 29.66
CA THR A 377 13.89 -6.04 28.84
C THR A 377 15.18 -5.33 29.22
N ASN A 378 15.53 -5.37 30.50
CA ASN A 378 16.53 -4.64 31.28
C ASN A 378 17.99 -4.43 30.75
N ARG A 379 18.30 -4.66 29.47
CA ARG A 379 19.55 -4.43 28.70
C ARG A 379 20.84 -5.19 29.08
N ASP A 380 21.02 -5.54 30.34
CA ASP A 380 22.30 -5.89 30.98
C ASP A 380 22.22 -7.27 31.65
N VAL A 381 23.35 -7.87 32.05
CA VAL A 381 23.52 -9.25 32.55
C VAL A 381 22.69 -10.32 31.79
N ASN A 382 21.61 -10.92 32.34
CA ASN A 382 21.12 -12.19 31.76
C ASN A 382 19.68 -12.75 31.95
N THR A 383 18.66 -12.07 32.51
CA THR A 383 17.32 -12.72 32.60
C THR A 383 16.55 -12.86 31.30
N VAL A 384 15.58 -13.76 31.36
CA VAL A 384 14.23 -13.64 30.79
C VAL A 384 13.11 -13.77 31.89
N THR A 385 13.49 -14.13 33.12
CA THR A 385 12.75 -14.34 34.41
C THR A 385 11.62 -15.39 34.48
N ILE A 386 11.94 -16.61 34.99
CA ILE A 386 10.99 -17.73 35.19
C ILE A 386 9.84 -17.26 36.05
N LEU A 387 8.58 -17.54 35.66
CA LEU A 387 7.46 -17.63 36.60
C LEU A 387 6.11 -18.18 36.07
N PHE A 388 5.92 -18.43 34.75
CA PHE A 388 4.63 -18.23 34.05
C PHE A 388 4.27 -16.73 34.00
N GLY A 389 3.17 -16.26 33.40
CA GLY A 389 2.88 -14.82 33.23
C GLY A 389 1.54 -14.32 33.79
N ASN A 390 1.58 -13.21 34.52
CA ASN A 390 0.58 -12.13 34.53
C ASN A 390 0.92 -10.95 35.49
N GLY A 391 0.91 -9.73 34.96
CA GLY A 391 0.23 -8.56 35.55
C GLY A 391 0.94 -7.65 36.58
N GLN A 392 2.17 -7.94 37.03
CA GLN A 392 2.67 -7.37 38.30
C GLN A 392 4.12 -6.85 38.35
N GLY A 393 4.91 -7.03 37.28
CA GLY A 393 6.20 -6.37 37.04
C GLY A 393 7.39 -6.66 37.97
N ALA A 394 7.30 -6.40 39.27
CA ALA A 394 8.44 -6.29 40.19
C ALA A 394 9.11 -7.62 40.65
N PHE A 395 9.29 -8.59 39.74
CA PHE A 395 10.06 -9.85 39.87
C PHE A 395 9.71 -10.72 41.10
N LYS A 396 8.73 -11.65 41.04
CA LYS A 396 8.32 -12.46 42.23
C LYS A 396 9.45 -13.38 42.77
N TYR A 397 9.44 -13.59 44.09
CA TYR A 397 10.35 -14.43 44.90
C TYR A 397 9.83 -15.88 45.02
N PRO A 398 10.66 -16.95 44.90
CA PRO A 398 11.56 -17.34 46.00
C PRO A 398 12.89 -18.06 45.69
N TRP A 399 13.39 -18.12 44.44
CA TRP A 399 14.45 -19.08 44.05
C TRP A 399 15.58 -18.51 43.17
N LEU A 400 16.75 -19.18 43.20
CA LEU A 400 17.97 -18.92 42.42
C LEU A 400 18.23 -20.03 41.37
N TYR A 401 18.99 -19.72 40.31
CA TYR A 401 18.92 -20.38 39.00
C TYR A 401 20.27 -20.96 38.54
N ASP A 402 20.24 -22.14 37.92
CA ASP A 402 21.37 -22.72 37.15
C ASP A 402 21.23 -22.37 35.65
N VAL A 403 21.99 -21.38 35.18
CA VAL A 403 21.72 -20.58 33.96
C VAL A 403 22.59 -20.89 32.74
N GLY A 404 22.07 -20.61 31.54
CA GLY A 404 22.94 -20.22 30.43
C GLY A 404 22.26 -19.79 29.11
N ARG A 405 22.64 -18.68 28.43
CA ARG A 405 23.32 -17.47 28.95
C ARG A 405 23.27 -16.19 28.07
N GLY A 406 22.29 -15.93 27.19
CA GLY A 406 22.45 -14.84 26.18
C GLY A 406 21.24 -14.02 25.72
N PRO A 407 20.57 -13.20 26.56
CA PRO A 407 19.53 -12.29 26.09
C PRO A 407 20.06 -11.14 25.22
N ILE A 408 19.21 -10.67 24.28
CA ILE A 408 19.52 -9.61 23.30
C ILE A 408 18.30 -8.73 22.95
N SER A 409 17.15 -9.31 22.54
CA SER A 409 16.05 -8.62 21.83
C SER A 409 14.76 -9.48 21.72
N VAL A 410 13.65 -8.89 21.22
CA VAL A 410 12.27 -9.43 21.25
C VAL A 410 11.40 -8.93 20.08
N LEU A 411 10.49 -9.80 19.59
CA LEU A 411 9.33 -9.53 18.69
C LEU A 411 8.14 -10.44 19.18
N SER A 412 7.30 -11.12 18.35
CA SER A 412 6.48 -12.33 18.74
C SER A 412 6.12 -13.26 17.54
N TYR A 413 5.67 -14.53 17.66
CA TYR A 413 5.57 -15.42 16.47
C TYR A 413 4.28 -16.25 16.34
N ASP A 414 4.23 -17.12 15.32
CA ASP A 414 3.07 -17.38 14.46
C ASP A 414 2.94 -18.85 14.01
N LEU A 415 1.90 -19.17 13.22
CA LEU A 415 1.98 -19.81 11.87
C LEU A 415 0.66 -20.49 11.40
N ASN A 416 -0.46 -20.52 12.15
CA ASN A 416 -1.78 -21.03 11.66
C ASN A 416 -3.05 -20.32 12.23
N ASN A 417 -2.95 -19.49 13.28
CA ASN A 417 -3.99 -18.85 14.10
C ASN A 417 -4.95 -19.76 14.93
N ASP A 418 -4.85 -19.66 16.26
CA ASP A 418 -5.89 -20.10 17.23
C ASP A 418 -5.86 -19.35 18.57
N LYS A 419 -4.68 -18.90 19.00
CA LYS A 419 -4.18 -18.60 20.34
C LYS A 419 -3.71 -19.86 21.05
N LYS A 420 -2.50 -20.33 20.69
CA LYS A 420 -1.51 -21.17 21.44
C LYS A 420 -0.34 -21.51 20.50
N MET A 421 0.85 -21.55 21.04
CA MET A 421 2.14 -21.56 20.36
C MET A 421 3.32 -21.99 21.29
N ASP A 422 3.53 -23.22 21.79
CA ASP A 422 4.49 -23.50 22.93
C ASP A 422 5.99 -23.00 22.90
N LEU A 423 6.24 -21.70 23.20
CA LEU A 423 7.35 -21.00 23.92
C LEU A 423 8.71 -20.61 23.23
N LEU A 424 8.77 -19.71 22.22
CA LEU A 424 9.94 -19.35 21.35
C LEU A 424 11.18 -18.70 21.99
N ILE A 425 11.32 -17.40 21.70
CA ILE A 425 12.53 -16.68 21.27
C ILE A 425 13.52 -17.40 20.33
N ALA A 426 13.67 -16.84 19.11
CA ALA A 426 14.65 -17.20 18.08
C ALA A 426 15.90 -16.30 18.21
N ASN A 427 17.09 -16.86 18.02
CA ASN A 427 18.23 -16.52 18.86
C ASN A 427 19.53 -16.42 18.06
N GLN A 428 20.51 -15.59 18.50
CA GLN A 428 21.49 -15.02 17.55
C GLN A 428 22.88 -15.69 17.44
N TYR A 429 23.53 -16.08 18.54
CA TYR A 429 25.00 -16.33 18.56
C TYR A 429 25.47 -17.65 19.23
N ASN A 430 24.67 -18.72 19.21
CA ASN A 430 25.03 -20.01 19.83
C ASN A 430 24.29 -21.23 19.21
N ASN A 431 24.09 -21.21 17.90
CA ASN A 431 23.83 -22.36 16.99
C ASN A 431 22.51 -23.13 17.16
N THR A 432 21.55 -22.92 16.23
CA THR A 432 20.61 -23.93 15.64
C THR A 432 19.23 -23.40 15.20
N ILE A 433 18.60 -24.00 14.16
CA ILE A 433 17.39 -23.50 13.46
C ILE A 433 16.05 -23.87 14.13
N SER A 434 15.06 -23.02 13.84
CA SER A 434 13.67 -23.13 14.28
C SER A 434 12.83 -24.16 13.49
N VAL A 435 13.21 -25.46 13.42
CA VAL A 435 12.62 -26.40 12.41
C VAL A 435 12.30 -27.87 12.80
N LEU A 436 11.99 -28.19 14.06
CA LEU A 436 11.41 -29.51 14.45
C LEU A 436 10.72 -29.50 15.82
N LEU A 437 9.46 -29.92 15.89
CA LEU A 437 8.74 -30.42 17.08
C LEU A 437 7.79 -31.58 16.63
N GLY A 438 6.52 -31.67 17.08
CA GLY A 438 5.53 -32.67 16.65
C GLY A 438 4.32 -32.97 17.55
N GLN A 439 4.36 -32.81 18.89
CA GLN A 439 3.23 -33.18 19.81
C GLN A 439 3.01 -32.31 21.09
N GLY A 440 3.38 -31.02 21.12
CA GLY A 440 3.10 -30.07 22.22
C GLY A 440 4.03 -30.10 23.45
N ASN A 441 4.17 -28.98 24.18
CA ASN A 441 5.10 -28.75 25.33
C ASN A 441 6.62 -28.61 25.02
N GLY A 442 7.03 -28.19 23.83
CA GLY A 442 8.44 -28.15 23.43
C GLY A 442 9.10 -29.51 23.13
N SER A 443 10.40 -29.45 22.83
CA SER A 443 11.20 -30.33 21.95
C SER A 443 11.47 -31.76 22.46
N PHE A 444 11.86 -32.78 21.66
CA PHE A 444 12.08 -33.02 20.21
C PHE A 444 12.45 -34.51 20.03
N GLN A 445 12.50 -35.07 18.80
CA GLN A 445 13.01 -36.44 18.51
C GLN A 445 13.75 -36.59 17.16
N ALA A 446 14.52 -37.69 17.04
CA ALA A 446 15.31 -38.22 15.90
C ALA A 446 16.84 -37.97 15.83
N ILE A 447 17.41 -37.09 16.67
CA ILE A 447 18.82 -36.62 16.69
C ILE A 447 19.30 -35.79 15.47
N GLN A 448 19.61 -34.51 15.72
CA GLN A 448 20.07 -33.49 14.75
C GLN A 448 20.89 -32.39 15.44
N ASN A 449 21.74 -31.68 14.67
CA ASN A 449 22.61 -30.57 15.11
C ASN A 449 22.87 -29.54 13.97
N TYR A 450 21.84 -29.01 13.26
CA TYR A 450 22.04 -28.09 12.10
C TYR A 450 21.52 -26.65 12.28
N ASP A 451 22.10 -25.67 11.57
CA ASP A 451 22.19 -24.29 12.09
C ASP A 451 22.25 -23.11 11.08
N VAL A 452 22.61 -23.33 9.81
CA VAL A 452 22.77 -22.33 8.71
C VAL A 452 23.78 -21.17 8.95
N GLY A 453 23.54 -19.94 8.49
CA GLY A 453 24.51 -18.86 8.18
C GLY A 453 25.04 -18.00 9.36
N ARG A 454 25.60 -16.80 9.12
CA ARG A 454 26.74 -16.34 9.98
C ARG A 454 26.61 -15.16 11.01
N GLN A 455 25.65 -14.22 10.99
CA GLN A 455 25.38 -13.28 12.14
C GLN A 455 23.92 -12.74 12.13
N PRO A 456 22.90 -13.57 12.38
CA PRO A 456 21.51 -13.31 11.97
C PRO A 456 20.80 -12.09 12.57
N MET A 457 19.81 -11.51 11.85
CA MET A 457 19.14 -10.25 12.23
C MET A 457 17.60 -10.28 12.37
N TYR A 458 16.88 -9.59 11.48
CA TYR A 458 15.61 -8.91 11.80
C TYR A 458 14.81 -8.64 10.51
N ALA A 459 13.49 -8.74 10.55
CA ALA A 459 12.56 -8.32 9.50
C ALA A 459 11.11 -8.34 10.02
N ILE A 460 10.15 -7.93 9.17
CA ILE A 460 8.67 -8.04 9.29
C ILE A 460 8.09 -8.20 7.86
N SER A 461 6.79 -8.47 7.71
CA SER A 461 6.16 -8.89 6.43
C SER A 461 5.35 -7.82 5.68
N ALA A 462 5.32 -7.91 4.33
CA ALA A 462 4.18 -7.56 3.44
C ALA A 462 4.40 -8.18 2.03
N ASP A 463 3.35 -8.21 1.19
CA ASP A 463 3.00 -9.24 0.18
C ASP A 463 3.81 -9.32 -1.14
N PHE A 464 4.15 -10.56 -1.58
CA PHE A 464 5.11 -10.84 -2.66
C PHE A 464 4.55 -11.21 -4.06
N ASN A 465 3.94 -12.38 -4.32
CA ASN A 465 3.56 -12.84 -5.69
C ASN A 465 2.14 -13.45 -5.91
N ASN A 466 1.28 -13.38 -4.89
CA ASN A 466 -0.09 -13.88 -4.76
C ASN A 466 -0.41 -15.40 -4.80
N ASP A 467 -0.92 -15.87 -3.65
CA ASP A 467 -2.11 -16.73 -3.55
C ASP A 467 -2.73 -16.68 -2.13
N GLY A 468 -1.86 -16.52 -1.14
CA GLY A 468 -2.12 -16.39 0.30
C GLY A 468 -0.89 -16.74 1.15
N LYS A 469 0.08 -17.49 0.60
CA LYS A 469 1.23 -18.06 1.33
C LYS A 469 2.00 -16.99 2.08
N LEU A 470 2.16 -17.11 3.40
CA LEU A 470 3.13 -16.27 4.11
C LEU A 470 4.52 -16.90 3.93
N ASP A 471 5.11 -16.63 2.77
CA ASP A 471 6.43 -17.09 2.31
C ASP A 471 7.20 -15.86 1.73
N ILE A 472 8.48 -16.01 1.37
CA ILE A 472 9.52 -15.07 1.83
C ILE A 472 10.28 -14.32 0.71
N ALA A 473 11.03 -13.27 1.05
CA ALA A 473 12.22 -12.81 0.32
C ALA A 473 13.45 -12.87 1.25
N VAL A 474 14.50 -13.62 0.88
CA VAL A 474 15.46 -14.19 1.86
C VAL A 474 16.90 -13.67 1.76
N VAL A 475 17.51 -13.40 2.92
CA VAL A 475 18.53 -12.33 3.03
C VAL A 475 19.67 -12.64 4.03
N ASN A 476 20.89 -12.14 3.77
CA ASN A 476 22.13 -12.93 4.00
C ASN A 476 23.29 -12.21 4.74
N SER A 477 23.55 -10.92 4.46
CA SER A 477 24.86 -10.21 4.58
C SER A 477 26.09 -11.03 4.10
N ASN A 478 27.31 -10.48 4.15
CA ASN A 478 28.36 -10.85 3.20
C ASN A 478 29.17 -12.12 3.56
N ASP A 479 28.83 -13.23 2.89
CA ASP A 479 29.84 -14.07 2.24
C ASP A 479 30.14 -13.53 0.84
N SER A 480 29.16 -13.64 -0.07
CA SER A 480 29.06 -12.93 -1.36
C SER A 480 27.65 -13.07 -1.97
N THR A 481 26.62 -13.25 -1.13
CA THR A 481 25.42 -14.02 -1.50
C THR A 481 24.06 -13.46 -1.04
N VAL A 482 22.97 -13.81 -1.73
CA VAL A 482 21.53 -13.62 -1.38
C VAL A 482 20.70 -14.70 -2.09
N SER A 483 19.36 -14.79 -2.00
CA SER A 483 18.61 -15.69 -2.90
C SER A 483 17.31 -15.17 -3.53
N ILE A 484 16.98 -13.88 -3.42
CA ILE A 484 15.65 -13.34 -3.79
C ILE A 484 14.55 -14.25 -3.19
N LEU A 485 13.67 -14.89 -3.98
CA LEU A 485 13.11 -16.20 -3.66
C LEU A 485 12.53 -16.93 -4.89
N LEU A 486 12.07 -18.16 -4.65
CA LEU A 486 11.19 -19.00 -5.48
C LEU A 486 10.58 -20.03 -4.52
N ALA A 487 9.25 -20.13 -4.42
CA ALA A 487 8.62 -21.07 -3.48
C ALA A 487 7.22 -21.55 -3.89
N ASN A 488 6.86 -22.66 -3.25
CA ASN A 488 5.57 -23.34 -3.23
C ASN A 488 5.61 -24.40 -2.09
N ALA A 489 5.30 -25.68 -2.35
CA ALA A 489 5.09 -26.70 -1.33
C ALA A 489 6.13 -27.84 -1.29
N ASN A 490 6.45 -28.30 -0.07
CA ASN A 490 7.03 -29.61 0.30
C ASN A 490 8.13 -30.21 -0.63
N GLY A 491 9.27 -29.52 -0.73
CA GLY A 491 10.50 -29.96 -1.39
C GLY A 491 11.67 -30.22 -0.42
N ALA A 492 12.89 -30.08 -0.95
CA ALA A 492 14.17 -30.05 -0.22
C ALA A 492 15.10 -29.05 -0.94
N PHE A 493 15.86 -28.25 -0.19
CA PHE A 493 16.39 -26.96 -0.68
C PHE A 493 17.75 -26.59 -0.03
N GLN A 494 18.78 -26.30 -0.87
CA GLN A 494 20.18 -26.04 -0.49
C GLN A 494 20.90 -25.01 -1.42
N THR A 495 21.73 -24.11 -0.86
CA THR A 495 22.71 -23.18 -1.52
C THR A 495 22.13 -21.93 -2.24
N PRO A 496 22.69 -20.69 -2.15
CA PRO A 496 21.98 -19.43 -2.49
C PRO A 496 22.17 -18.86 -3.92
N THR A 497 21.28 -17.93 -4.34
CA THR A 497 21.10 -17.49 -5.75
C THR A 497 21.84 -16.23 -6.23
N ASN A 498 21.82 -15.12 -5.49
CA ASN A 498 22.69 -13.92 -5.67
C ASN A 498 22.32 -12.96 -6.86
N TYR A 499 22.57 -11.62 -6.75
CA TYR A 499 22.45 -10.63 -7.86
C TYR A 499 23.14 -9.23 -7.68
N ALA A 500 22.41 -8.09 -7.51
CA ALA A 500 22.98 -6.74 -7.22
C ALA A 500 22.03 -5.85 -6.39
N VAL A 501 21.87 -5.99 -5.08
CA VAL A 501 22.61 -6.70 -4.00
C VAL A 501 24.14 -6.55 -3.95
N GLY A 502 24.60 -5.52 -3.24
CA GLY A 502 26.01 -5.32 -2.87
C GLY A 502 26.38 -6.07 -1.58
N GLN A 503 26.17 -5.42 -0.42
CA GLN A 503 26.40 -5.95 0.94
C GLN A 503 25.50 -5.21 1.96
N THR A 504 24.96 -5.90 2.99
CA THR A 504 24.27 -5.32 4.19
C THR A 504 22.96 -4.45 4.08
N PRO A 505 22.13 -4.47 3.02
CA PRO A 505 20.95 -3.58 2.84
C PRO A 505 19.69 -3.80 3.70
N SER A 506 18.70 -2.89 3.56
CA SER A 506 17.33 -2.99 4.11
C SER A 506 16.34 -1.96 3.50
N SER A 507 15.07 -2.04 3.92
CA SER A 507 13.94 -1.07 3.76
C SER A 507 13.31 -0.89 2.36
N LEU A 508 11.97 -0.99 2.32
CA LEU A 508 11.06 -0.49 1.26
C LEU A 508 9.57 -0.47 1.66
N VAL A 509 8.71 0.00 0.73
CA VAL A 509 7.22 -0.09 0.71
C VAL A 509 6.72 -0.20 -0.76
N SER A 510 5.40 -0.25 -1.00
CA SER A 510 4.80 -0.43 -2.35
C SER A 510 3.36 0.14 -2.44
N ALA A 511 2.70 0.05 -3.61
CA ALA A 511 1.51 0.88 -3.94
C ALA A 511 0.44 0.20 -4.86
N ASP A 512 -0.04 0.86 -5.93
CA ASP A 512 -1.02 0.36 -6.94
C ASP A 512 -1.00 1.15 -8.30
N PHE A 513 -0.15 0.76 -9.26
CA PHE A 513 0.31 1.61 -10.38
C PHE A 513 -0.72 2.05 -11.47
N ASP A 514 -1.24 1.13 -12.30
CA ASP A 514 -1.86 1.46 -13.62
C ASP A 514 -2.78 0.39 -14.30
N ASN A 515 -3.12 -0.74 -13.67
CA ASN A 515 -3.56 -2.06 -14.21
C ASN A 515 -2.49 -3.20 -14.20
N ASP A 516 -2.52 -3.99 -13.11
CA ASP A 516 -2.55 -5.47 -13.03
C ASP A 516 -2.11 -6.20 -11.70
N HIS A 517 -1.93 -5.54 -10.55
CA HIS A 517 -1.40 -6.09 -9.26
C HIS A 517 -0.10 -6.92 -9.42
N LYS A 518 0.99 -6.21 -9.77
CA LYS A 518 2.40 -6.62 -9.78
C LYS A 518 3.34 -5.47 -9.39
N LEU A 519 4.27 -5.75 -8.47
CA LEU A 519 5.14 -4.77 -7.79
C LEU A 519 5.95 -3.86 -8.72
N ASP A 520 6.29 -2.68 -8.19
CA ASP A 520 7.43 -1.86 -8.63
C ASP A 520 8.49 -1.83 -7.52
N LEU A 521 9.59 -2.56 -7.75
CA LEU A 521 10.50 -3.12 -6.76
C LEU A 521 11.47 -2.11 -6.11
N ALA A 522 10.94 -1.06 -5.47
CA ALA A 522 11.72 0.01 -4.85
C ALA A 522 12.34 -0.40 -3.50
N ILE A 523 13.46 0.24 -3.11
CA ILE A 523 14.47 -0.26 -2.15
C ILE A 523 15.25 0.95 -1.54
N ALA A 524 15.92 0.82 -0.38
CA ALA A 524 16.87 1.83 0.15
C ALA A 524 18.36 1.39 0.05
N ASN A 525 19.33 2.32 -0.09
CA ASN A 525 20.66 2.02 -0.69
C ASN A 525 21.88 2.94 -0.43
N PHE A 526 23.12 2.37 -0.35
CA PHE A 526 24.32 2.94 0.33
C PHE A 526 25.75 2.64 -0.30
N ASP A 527 25.93 2.44 -1.63
CA ASP A 527 27.03 3.11 -2.44
C ASP A 527 26.60 4.31 -3.60
N ASP A 528 27.08 3.48 -4.67
CA ASP A 528 28.06 3.64 -5.85
C ASP A 528 27.75 4.45 -7.17
N ASN A 529 26.67 4.17 -7.94
CA ASN A 529 26.24 4.97 -9.10
C ASN A 529 24.72 5.11 -9.36
N THR A 530 23.82 4.46 -8.61
CA THR A 530 22.49 3.99 -9.11
C THR A 530 21.23 4.28 -8.24
N ILE A 531 19.97 4.22 -8.74
CA ILE A 531 18.61 4.20 -8.05
C ILE A 531 17.60 3.48 -9.00
N SER A 532 16.25 3.58 -8.99
CA SER A 532 15.34 3.11 -10.10
C SER A 532 13.87 3.63 -10.02
N LEU A 533 13.05 3.39 -11.07
CA LEU A 533 11.55 3.39 -11.11
C LEU A 533 11.04 2.75 -12.44
N LEU A 534 9.83 2.15 -12.58
CA LEU A 534 9.48 1.44 -13.85
C LEU A 534 7.99 1.22 -14.27
N ARG A 535 7.09 0.79 -13.38
CA ARG A 535 5.86 -0.01 -13.62
C ARG A 535 6.13 -1.47 -14.07
N GLY A 536 6.35 -2.39 -13.12
CA GLY A 536 6.72 -3.81 -13.30
C GLY A 536 5.67 -4.76 -13.88
N ASN A 537 5.85 -6.10 -13.77
CA ASN A 537 4.80 -7.14 -14.01
C ASN A 537 5.07 -8.59 -13.49
N GLY A 538 5.98 -8.83 -12.53
CA GLY A 538 5.81 -9.89 -11.51
C GLY A 538 6.67 -11.17 -11.50
N ASP A 539 7.95 -11.15 -11.03
CA ASP A 539 8.66 -12.14 -10.16
C ASP A 539 10.23 -12.09 -10.14
N GLY A 540 10.92 -11.19 -10.86
CA GLY A 540 12.39 -11.07 -10.85
C GLY A 540 13.17 -11.20 -12.19
N SER A 541 12.54 -11.43 -13.35
CA SER A 541 13.22 -11.49 -14.66
C SER A 541 13.50 -10.16 -15.40
N PHE A 542 13.23 -9.01 -14.79
CA PHE A 542 13.87 -7.68 -14.98
C PHE A 542 13.83 -6.94 -16.37
N ARG A 543 14.17 -5.63 -16.37
CA ARG A 543 14.17 -4.65 -17.50
C ARG A 543 15.36 -3.64 -17.37
N THR A 544 15.45 -2.57 -18.18
CA THR A 544 16.69 -1.76 -18.36
C THR A 544 16.62 -0.23 -18.10
N GLN A 545 17.79 0.39 -17.85
CA GLN A 545 18.14 1.74 -17.31
C GLN A 545 17.39 3.03 -17.79
N ILE A 546 17.29 4.03 -16.87
CA ILE A 546 17.28 5.51 -17.09
C ILE A 546 18.11 6.17 -15.93
N LYS A 547 18.02 7.49 -15.61
CA LYS A 547 18.66 8.11 -14.41
C LYS A 547 17.86 9.29 -13.78
N TYR A 548 17.78 9.33 -12.44
CA TYR A 548 17.37 10.47 -11.56
C TYR A 548 17.88 10.23 -10.11
N SER A 549 17.57 11.09 -9.12
CA SER A 549 18.33 11.17 -7.84
C SER A 549 17.64 11.90 -6.67
N VAL A 550 18.30 11.88 -5.51
CA VAL A 550 18.82 13.14 -4.93
C VAL A 550 20.32 12.94 -4.60
N PRO A 551 21.14 14.01 -4.60
CA PRO A 551 22.57 13.94 -4.27
C PRO A 551 22.86 13.05 -3.04
N PRO A 552 23.80 12.10 -3.19
CA PRO A 552 23.69 10.70 -2.77
C PRO A 552 22.62 10.30 -1.74
N GLY A 553 21.41 10.02 -2.22
CA GLY A 553 20.17 9.69 -1.51
C GLY A 553 20.15 8.70 -0.30
N PRO A 554 19.52 7.50 -0.34
CA PRO A 554 18.65 6.89 0.68
C PRO A 554 18.93 6.86 2.20
N TYR A 555 17.86 6.44 2.89
CA TYR A 555 17.70 6.12 4.32
C TYR A 555 16.60 5.05 4.50
N SER A 556 15.47 5.18 3.79
CA SER A 556 14.30 4.27 3.77
C SER A 556 13.44 4.60 2.54
N ILE A 557 12.27 3.98 2.33
CA ILE A 557 11.27 4.47 1.34
C ILE A 557 9.86 4.48 1.96
N ILE A 558 9.00 5.44 1.58
CA ILE A 558 7.88 5.89 2.45
C ILE A 558 6.76 6.70 1.76
N SER A 559 5.49 6.55 2.21
CA SER A 559 4.30 7.23 1.63
C SER A 559 3.12 7.43 2.64
N SER A 560 2.10 8.25 2.29
CA SER A 560 0.92 8.63 3.13
C SER A 560 -0.39 8.80 2.32
N ASP A 561 -1.58 8.66 2.95
CA ASP A 561 -2.88 8.40 2.29
C ASP A 561 -3.63 9.60 1.64
N PHE A 562 -2.92 10.61 1.13
CA PHE A 562 -3.41 12.00 1.21
C PHE A 562 -4.44 12.53 0.18
N ASN A 563 -5.19 11.69 -0.54
CA ASN A 563 -6.37 12.10 -1.35
C ASN A 563 -7.38 10.93 -1.53
N SER A 564 -8.15 10.86 -2.63
CA SER A 564 -9.42 10.10 -2.72
C SER A 564 -9.35 8.71 -3.39
N ASP A 565 -8.84 8.60 -4.62
CA ASP A 565 -8.95 7.36 -5.45
C ASP A 565 -7.60 6.97 -6.12
N ASN A 566 -6.82 6.08 -5.49
CA ASN A 566 -5.59 5.38 -5.97
C ASN A 566 -4.56 6.14 -6.88
N LYS A 567 -3.42 6.62 -6.32
CA LYS A 567 -2.14 6.98 -7.02
C LYS A 567 -1.11 7.63 -6.10
N MET A 568 0.14 7.17 -6.19
CA MET A 568 1.32 7.68 -5.48
C MET A 568 2.12 8.71 -6.28
N ASP A 569 2.93 9.49 -5.55
CA ASP A 569 3.77 10.58 -6.02
C ASP A 569 5.23 10.46 -5.60
N LEU A 570 6.06 11.22 -6.31
CA LEU A 570 7.51 11.20 -6.22
C LEU A 570 8.01 12.29 -5.25
N ALA A 571 8.47 11.90 -4.06
CA ALA A 571 9.08 12.78 -3.06
C ALA A 571 10.38 12.19 -2.48
N VAL A 572 11.43 13.00 -2.30
CA VAL A 572 12.81 12.53 -2.07
C VAL A 572 13.58 13.51 -1.17
N ALA A 573 13.71 13.24 0.14
CA ALA A 573 14.23 14.21 1.15
C ALA A 573 15.41 13.71 2.01
N ASN A 574 16.43 14.56 2.23
CA ASN A 574 17.87 14.21 2.12
C ASN A 574 18.77 14.54 3.35
N GLN A 575 19.99 15.14 3.30
CA GLN A 575 20.81 15.45 4.53
C GLN A 575 21.74 16.70 4.57
N LYS A 576 21.75 17.66 3.62
CA LYS A 576 22.70 18.84 3.72
C LYS A 576 22.12 20.23 3.46
N ASP A 577 22.24 20.80 2.26
CA ASP A 577 21.92 22.21 2.00
C ASP A 577 20.46 22.59 2.28
N ASN A 578 20.20 23.87 2.50
CA ASN A 578 18.87 24.49 2.62
C ASN A 578 17.88 24.05 1.51
N THR A 579 18.33 23.92 0.26
CA THR A 579 17.45 24.03 -0.92
C THR A 579 16.85 22.72 -1.44
N VAL A 580 15.68 22.86 -2.06
CA VAL A 580 14.81 21.79 -2.54
C VAL A 580 14.08 22.19 -3.83
N SER A 581 13.79 21.21 -4.70
CA SER A 581 12.78 21.32 -5.76
C SER A 581 11.41 20.80 -5.27
N VAL A 582 10.31 21.52 -5.50
CA VAL A 582 8.96 21.13 -4.99
C VAL A 582 7.86 21.33 -6.04
N LEU A 583 7.24 20.25 -6.52
CA LEU A 583 6.01 20.26 -7.33
C LEU A 583 4.81 19.73 -6.51
N LEU A 584 3.74 19.32 -7.20
CA LEU A 584 2.67 18.41 -6.77
C LEU A 584 2.05 17.85 -8.07
N GLY A 585 1.64 16.58 -8.06
CA GLY A 585 1.38 15.75 -9.23
C GLY A 585 0.36 16.23 -10.25
N ASN A 586 0.55 15.75 -11.48
CA ASN A 586 -0.39 15.75 -12.60
C ASN A 586 0.19 14.86 -13.72
N GLY A 587 -0.65 14.21 -14.52
CA GLY A 587 -0.25 13.38 -15.65
C GLY A 587 0.18 14.18 -16.90
N ASN A 588 1.24 14.99 -16.81
CA ASN A 588 1.69 15.83 -17.95
C ASN A 588 3.22 15.93 -18.21
N GLY A 589 4.07 15.32 -17.38
CA GLY A 589 5.53 15.28 -17.53
C GLY A 589 6.29 16.59 -17.31
N ASP A 590 5.90 17.68 -17.98
CA ASP A 590 6.56 19.00 -17.92
C ASP A 590 6.15 19.83 -16.69
N PHE A 591 7.00 20.79 -16.29
CA PHE A 591 7.14 21.19 -14.89
C PHE A 591 6.69 22.62 -14.54
N GLN A 592 6.44 22.80 -13.24
CA GLN A 592 5.98 24.04 -12.63
C GLN A 592 7.19 24.91 -12.22
N ILE A 593 7.11 26.21 -12.49
CA ILE A 593 8.25 27.14 -12.61
C ILE A 593 8.95 27.48 -11.27
N PRO A 594 10.29 27.69 -11.27
CA PRO A 594 11.08 28.25 -10.16
C PRO A 594 10.40 29.42 -9.40
N THR A 595 10.26 29.25 -8.09
CA THR A 595 9.64 30.17 -7.11
C THR A 595 9.95 29.65 -5.70
N ASN A 596 10.09 30.52 -4.70
CA ASN A 596 10.52 30.14 -3.33
C ASN A 596 9.53 30.59 -2.24
N TYR A 597 9.30 29.71 -1.26
CA TYR A 597 9.29 30.06 0.16
C TYR A 597 10.17 29.06 0.92
N SER A 598 10.54 29.36 2.17
CA SER A 598 11.63 28.67 2.89
C SER A 598 11.27 28.45 4.36
N VAL A 599 11.37 27.20 4.85
CA VAL A 599 10.85 26.80 6.18
C VAL A 599 11.70 25.79 6.98
N GLY A 600 12.43 24.87 6.33
CA GLY A 600 12.93 23.64 6.99
C GLY A 600 14.33 23.14 6.62
N GLN A 601 14.84 22.18 7.40
CA GLN A 601 16.08 21.42 7.18
C GLN A 601 16.26 20.03 7.92
N MET A 602 15.30 19.37 8.63
CA MET A 602 15.50 18.03 9.29
C MET A 602 14.23 17.32 9.87
N PRO A 603 13.90 16.09 9.43
CA PRO A 603 13.01 15.05 10.00
C PRO A 603 13.70 13.78 10.54
N TRP A 604 12.88 12.87 11.10
CA TRP A 604 13.05 11.39 11.12
C TRP A 604 11.75 10.66 11.60
N SER A 605 10.61 10.86 10.92
CA SER A 605 9.33 10.11 11.11
C SER A 605 8.44 10.25 9.85
N LEU A 606 7.21 9.69 9.81
CA LEU A 606 6.37 9.70 8.57
C LEU A 606 4.86 10.04 8.63
N ILE A 607 3.96 9.15 9.09
CA ILE A 607 2.58 9.12 8.54
C ILE A 607 1.54 9.92 9.36
N SER A 608 1.01 9.39 10.47
CA SER A 608 -0.08 10.01 11.26
C SER A 608 -0.45 9.30 12.57
N THR A 609 -1.35 9.90 13.37
CA THR A 609 -2.11 9.24 14.45
C THR A 609 -3.43 10.01 14.69
N GLU A 610 -4.40 9.47 15.43
CA GLU A 610 -5.76 10.02 15.63
C GLU A 610 -5.82 11.14 16.70
N LEU A 611 -4.77 11.95 16.76
CA LEU A 611 -4.45 12.95 17.80
C LEU A 611 -5.49 14.09 17.93
N ASP A 612 -6.35 14.27 16.93
CA ASP A 612 -7.37 15.31 16.84
C ASP A 612 -8.60 14.75 16.09
N ASN A 613 -8.97 13.47 16.25
CA ASN A 613 -10.29 12.91 15.90
C ASN A 613 -10.83 13.13 14.46
N ASP A 614 -11.53 14.24 14.17
CA ASP A 614 -12.61 14.29 13.16
C ASP A 614 -12.12 14.38 11.70
N ASN A 615 -11.58 13.26 11.19
CA ASN A 615 -11.06 12.91 9.85
C ASN A 615 -10.02 13.87 9.22
N LYS A 616 -8.78 13.40 9.00
CA LYS A 616 -7.69 14.05 8.22
C LYS A 616 -6.49 13.12 8.01
N LEU A 617 -5.52 13.61 7.23
CA LEU A 617 -4.09 13.46 7.58
C LEU A 617 -3.46 14.87 7.74
N ASP A 618 -2.29 14.99 8.36
CA ASP A 618 -1.58 16.28 8.49
C ASP A 618 -0.08 16.12 8.15
N LEU A 619 0.76 17.13 8.39
CA LEU A 619 1.90 17.48 7.54
C LEU A 619 3.19 17.74 8.37
N ALA A 620 4.40 17.58 7.81
CA ALA A 620 5.64 18.14 8.40
C ALA A 620 6.81 18.45 7.42
N VAL A 621 7.41 19.66 7.48
CA VAL A 621 8.84 19.95 7.12
C VAL A 621 9.42 21.20 7.84
N VAL A 622 10.25 20.95 8.85
CA VAL A 622 11.09 21.92 9.57
C VAL A 622 12.48 21.29 9.81
N SER A 623 13.17 21.31 10.97
CA SER A 623 14.64 21.54 11.01
C SER A 623 15.69 21.01 12.06
N TYR A 624 15.40 20.26 13.15
CA TYR A 624 16.07 20.17 14.52
C TYR A 624 15.45 20.36 16.00
N ALA A 625 14.34 20.92 16.67
CA ALA A 625 13.03 21.73 16.71
C ALA A 625 12.81 23.29 16.48
N ASP A 626 13.50 24.24 17.13
CA ASP A 626 13.46 25.71 16.90
C ASP A 626 14.43 26.37 17.91
N SER A 627 13.94 27.18 18.85
CA SER A 627 14.58 27.60 20.09
C SER A 627 13.62 27.39 21.29
N SER A 628 12.71 26.41 21.24
CA SER A 628 11.39 26.60 20.62
C SER A 628 10.44 25.38 20.61
N LEU A 629 10.95 24.13 20.75
CA LEU A 629 10.26 22.89 20.32
C LEU A 629 9.76 23.08 18.87
N SER A 630 8.83 22.27 18.41
CA SER A 630 7.80 22.63 17.45
C SER A 630 6.76 21.51 17.46
N VAL A 631 5.48 21.88 17.34
CA VAL A 631 4.34 21.07 16.82
C VAL A 631 3.34 22.10 16.26
N LEU A 632 2.70 21.75 15.15
CA LEU A 632 1.85 22.59 14.32
C LEU A 632 0.76 21.68 13.70
N HIS A 633 -0.31 22.23 13.13
CA HIS A 633 -1.27 21.48 12.29
C HIS A 633 -1.76 22.39 11.15
N GLY A 634 -2.17 21.79 10.02
CA GLY A 634 -2.63 22.46 8.80
C GLY A 634 -3.84 23.39 8.90
N ASN A 635 -4.14 24.05 7.78
CA ASN A 635 -5.28 24.95 7.63
C ASN A 635 -5.83 24.98 6.19
N GLY A 636 -6.02 26.16 5.59
CA GLY A 636 -6.53 26.35 4.25
C GLY A 636 -6.30 27.76 3.69
N ASP A 637 -6.73 27.98 2.45
CA ASP A 637 -6.65 29.28 1.72
C ASP A 637 -5.22 29.84 1.63
N GLY A 638 -4.20 28.97 1.70
CA GLY A 638 -2.79 29.36 1.70
C GLY A 638 -2.36 30.17 2.93
N THR A 639 -3.13 30.14 4.02
CA THR A 639 -2.91 31.05 5.17
C THR A 639 -1.75 30.62 6.05
N PHE A 640 -0.55 31.12 5.74
CA PHE A 640 0.67 30.87 6.51
C PHE A 640 0.68 31.74 7.79
N GLN A 641 0.11 31.23 8.88
CA GLN A 641 0.05 31.96 10.16
C GLN A 641 1.46 32.14 10.78
N PRO A 642 1.70 33.11 11.67
CA PRO A 642 3.05 33.36 12.19
C PRO A 642 3.59 32.26 13.14
N ARG A 643 4.79 31.75 12.85
CA ARG A 643 5.65 31.07 13.85
C ARG A 643 5.81 31.97 15.12
N LYS A 644 5.74 31.37 16.32
CA LYS A 644 5.55 32.02 17.65
C LYS A 644 6.26 31.27 18.81
N THR A 645 7.22 31.92 19.49
CA THR A 645 8.18 31.33 20.44
C THR A 645 7.64 30.75 21.78
N TYR A 646 8.40 29.80 22.37
CA TYR A 646 8.30 29.17 23.71
C TYR A 646 9.73 28.89 24.29
N ILE A 647 9.93 28.17 25.41
CA ILE A 647 11.24 27.69 25.96
C ILE A 647 11.03 26.44 26.85
N VAL A 648 11.84 25.35 26.75
CA VAL A 648 12.33 24.50 27.88
C VAL A 648 13.33 23.38 27.49
N GLY A 649 13.02 22.56 26.48
CA GLY A 649 13.70 21.28 26.15
C GLY A 649 15.00 21.40 25.34
N LYS A 650 15.37 20.37 24.55
CA LYS A 650 16.69 20.35 23.84
C LYS A 650 16.78 19.67 22.47
N TYR A 651 16.26 18.43 22.29
CA TYR A 651 16.58 17.54 21.14
C TYR A 651 15.36 16.78 20.56
N PRO A 652 15.42 16.20 19.33
CA PRO A 652 14.31 15.49 18.66
C PRO A 652 14.53 13.96 18.42
N TYR A 653 13.47 13.14 18.19
CA TYR A 653 12.91 12.99 16.83
C TYR A 653 11.62 12.16 16.63
N CYS A 654 11.24 11.20 17.48
CA CYS A 654 10.20 10.19 17.12
C CYS A 654 8.87 10.25 17.91
N ILE A 655 7.79 9.71 17.32
CA ILE A 655 6.41 9.66 17.85
C ILE A 655 5.72 8.33 17.45
N ALA A 656 5.09 7.61 18.38
CA ALA A 656 4.68 6.19 18.22
C ALA A 656 3.20 5.92 18.58
N ALA A 657 2.83 4.70 19.01
CA ALA A 657 1.46 4.33 19.39
C ALA A 657 1.36 3.16 20.39
N GLY A 658 0.29 3.12 21.20
CA GLY A 658 -0.10 2.02 22.10
C GLY A 658 -1.19 2.38 23.12
N ASP A 659 -2.45 2.05 22.80
CA ASP A 659 -3.68 2.33 23.58
C ASP A 659 -3.62 2.04 25.09
N PHE A 660 -3.80 3.05 25.94
CA PHE A 660 -3.71 2.93 27.41
C PHE A 660 -4.78 3.72 28.21
N ASN A 661 -5.90 4.10 27.59
CA ASN A 661 -6.95 4.96 28.17
C ASN A 661 -8.37 4.41 27.80
N ASN A 662 -9.50 5.09 28.11
CA ASN A 662 -10.84 4.62 27.74
C ASN A 662 -11.90 5.73 27.50
N ASP A 663 -12.48 5.80 26.29
CA ASP A 663 -13.83 6.34 25.95
C ASP A 663 -14.10 6.09 24.44
N LYS A 664 -13.63 7.00 23.57
CA LYS A 664 -12.62 6.69 22.54
C LYS A 664 -11.72 7.91 22.27
N ILE A 665 -11.51 8.31 21.00
CA ILE A 665 -10.43 9.19 20.50
C ILE A 665 -9.00 8.69 20.85
N THR A 666 -7.94 9.43 20.53
CA THR A 666 -6.53 8.97 20.61
C THR A 666 -5.57 10.02 21.18
N ASP A 667 -4.47 9.55 21.79
CA ASP A 667 -3.75 10.26 22.85
C ASP A 667 -2.29 10.68 22.45
N VAL A 668 -1.27 10.79 23.35
CA VAL A 668 -0.02 11.59 23.10
C VAL A 668 1.28 11.12 23.83
N ALA A 669 2.49 11.52 23.39
CA ALA A 669 3.77 11.24 24.11
C ALA A 669 4.94 12.22 23.81
N ILE A 670 6.08 12.09 24.52
CA ILE A 670 7.40 12.73 24.24
C ILE A 670 8.60 11.89 24.75
N VAL A 671 9.79 12.06 24.14
CA VAL A 671 10.96 11.15 24.23
C VAL A 671 12.17 11.78 24.91
N LEU A 672 12.68 11.20 26.03
CA LEU A 672 13.86 11.69 26.81
C LEU A 672 14.34 10.68 27.93
N TYR A 673 15.64 10.32 28.19
CA TYR A 673 16.21 9.27 29.12
C TYR A 673 17.15 9.52 30.38
N THR A 674 17.54 10.72 30.89
CA THR A 674 18.26 10.88 32.21
C THR A 674 17.49 11.27 33.51
N ASN A 675 16.57 12.26 33.53
CA ASN A 675 15.52 12.47 34.57
C ASN A 675 14.34 13.39 34.08
N GLN A 676 13.07 12.93 33.91
CA GLN A 676 11.91 13.84 33.68
C GLN A 676 10.63 13.60 34.51
N LEU A 677 10.53 12.48 35.24
CA LEU A 677 9.38 11.96 36.01
C LEU A 677 8.20 11.49 35.08
N VAL A 678 7.48 10.37 35.34
CA VAL A 678 6.71 9.68 34.25
C VAL A 678 5.46 10.39 33.74
N THR A 679 5.49 10.70 32.45
CA THR A 679 4.47 11.40 31.67
C THR A 679 3.20 10.55 31.57
N VAL A 680 2.10 11.05 32.17
CA VAL A 680 0.72 10.51 32.08
C VAL A 680 -0.31 11.66 32.18
N LEU A 681 -0.12 12.72 31.39
CA LEU A 681 -0.48 14.12 31.71
C LEU A 681 -1.96 14.44 31.91
N LEU A 682 -2.82 14.20 30.93
CA LEU A 682 -3.66 15.28 30.39
C LEU A 682 -3.40 15.37 28.87
N GLY A 683 -3.72 14.30 28.14
CA GLY A 683 -3.62 14.18 26.68
C GLY A 683 -4.72 14.89 25.92
N ASP A 684 -4.57 15.03 24.59
CA ASP A 684 -5.10 16.24 23.98
C ASP A 684 -5.27 16.28 22.40
N GLY A 685 -6.53 16.53 21.92
CA GLY A 685 -7.18 17.09 20.66
C GLY A 685 -8.01 18.46 20.73
N ASN A 686 -7.70 19.64 20.13
CA ASN A 686 -8.15 21.09 20.38
C ASN A 686 -7.29 22.15 21.21
N ARG A 687 -6.22 21.75 21.90
CA ARG A 687 -5.40 22.20 23.09
C ARG A 687 -6.11 22.73 24.36
N ASN A 688 -6.04 21.95 25.45
CA ASN A 688 -6.70 22.19 26.75
C ASN A 688 -5.72 22.20 27.97
N PHE A 689 -5.13 21.05 28.35
CA PHE A 689 -4.23 20.85 29.50
C PHE A 689 -4.77 21.13 30.95
N SER A 690 -3.96 20.79 31.97
CA SER A 690 -4.45 20.31 33.28
C SER A 690 -3.56 20.33 34.56
N SER A 691 -2.33 19.79 34.64
CA SER A 691 -1.92 19.00 35.86
C SER A 691 -0.56 19.26 36.58
N GLN A 692 -0.20 18.37 37.53
CA GLN A 692 1.13 18.18 38.18
C GLN A 692 1.16 16.90 39.05
N LEU A 693 2.23 16.07 38.98
CA LEU A 693 2.68 15.12 40.04
C LEU A 693 4.23 15.02 40.06
N ASN A 694 4.90 14.26 40.98
CA ASN A 694 6.38 14.24 41.09
C ASN A 694 7.12 12.93 41.57
N TYR A 695 7.08 11.79 40.83
CA TYR A 695 7.86 10.52 41.06
C TYR A 695 8.54 10.01 39.72
N THR A 696 9.40 8.96 39.65
CA THR A 696 10.15 8.50 38.42
C THR A 696 10.27 6.96 38.12
N VAL A 697 10.39 6.55 36.84
CA VAL A 697 10.28 5.15 36.31
C VAL A 697 11.54 4.53 35.68
N GLY A 698 11.52 3.19 35.52
CA GLY A 698 12.29 2.44 34.51
C GLY A 698 12.71 1.02 34.93
N ARG A 699 13.36 0.28 34.01
CA ARG A 699 14.14 -0.95 34.30
C ARG A 699 15.24 -1.33 33.27
N TYR A 700 15.49 -0.60 32.17
CA TYR A 700 16.52 -0.96 31.15
C TYR A 700 16.00 -1.42 29.74
N PRO A 701 14.81 -1.09 29.20
CA PRO A 701 14.13 -1.86 28.12
C PRO A 701 14.70 -1.72 26.69
N ALA A 702 14.39 -2.68 25.79
CA ALA A 702 15.05 -2.80 24.48
C ALA A 702 14.25 -3.54 23.36
N SER A 703 14.58 -3.19 22.10
CA SER A 703 13.91 -3.60 20.84
C SER A 703 12.56 -2.89 20.59
N VAL A 704 11.90 -3.10 19.44
CA VAL A 704 10.55 -2.58 19.17
C VAL A 704 9.84 -3.36 18.04
N THR A 705 8.63 -3.86 18.30
CA THR A 705 7.73 -4.51 17.32
C THR A 705 6.31 -4.63 17.90
N VAL A 706 5.30 -4.73 17.02
CA VAL A 706 3.87 -4.97 17.33
C VAL A 706 3.65 -6.33 17.99
N ALA A 707 3.16 -6.35 19.23
CA ALA A 707 2.67 -7.56 19.91
C ALA A 707 1.76 -7.23 21.11
N ASP A 708 0.73 -8.03 21.38
CA ASP A 708 -0.03 -8.02 22.64
C ASP A 708 -0.11 -9.44 23.21
N PHE A 709 -0.20 -9.56 24.54
CA PHE A 709 -0.24 -10.85 25.22
C PHE A 709 -1.55 -11.65 24.96
N ASN A 710 -2.59 -11.13 24.30
CA ASN A 710 -3.97 -11.53 24.62
C ASN A 710 -5.02 -11.64 23.50
N SER A 711 -5.37 -10.51 22.86
CA SER A 711 -6.61 -10.25 22.10
C SER A 711 -7.95 -10.29 22.89
N ASP A 712 -8.01 -9.76 24.13
CA ASP A 712 -9.22 -9.75 24.99
C ASP A 712 -9.54 -8.38 25.67
N ASN A 713 -9.62 -8.30 27.02
CA ASN A 713 -10.18 -7.19 27.82
C ASN A 713 -9.20 -6.01 28.14
N GLN A 714 -9.06 -5.54 29.40
CA GLN A 714 -8.14 -4.43 29.79
C GLN A 714 -6.84 -4.96 30.43
N SER A 715 -5.71 -4.23 30.40
CA SER A 715 -4.41 -4.71 30.93
C SER A 715 -3.32 -3.66 31.26
N ASP A 716 -2.17 -4.15 31.73
CA ASP A 716 -0.88 -3.45 31.95
C ASP A 716 0.00 -3.39 30.67
N LEU A 717 1.34 -3.28 30.77
CA LEU A 717 2.25 -3.01 29.63
C LEU A 717 3.58 -3.77 29.77
N ALA A 718 3.93 -4.57 28.76
CA ALA A 718 4.97 -5.59 28.81
C ALA A 718 6.18 -5.31 27.93
N VAL A 719 7.23 -6.11 28.14
CA VAL A 719 8.33 -6.38 27.21
C VAL A 719 8.81 -7.83 27.48
N VAL A 720 9.97 -8.26 26.96
CA VAL A 720 10.77 -9.40 27.48
C VAL A 720 11.59 -8.93 28.71
N ASN A 721 12.71 -9.56 29.12
CA ASN A 721 13.43 -9.27 30.38
C ASN A 721 14.98 -9.28 30.22
N TYR A 722 15.73 -8.95 31.28
CA TYR A 722 17.22 -9.01 31.39
C TYR A 722 17.70 -8.88 32.88
N ARG A 723 19.02 -8.82 33.11
CA ARG A 723 19.73 -8.65 34.40
C ARG A 723 19.82 -9.88 35.31
N ASP A 724 19.12 -9.89 36.45
CA ASP A 724 19.18 -10.83 37.59
C ASP A 724 18.84 -12.34 37.30
N ASP A 725 19.63 -12.98 36.42
CA ASP A 725 19.79 -14.43 36.12
C ASP A 725 18.59 -15.38 36.43
N THR A 726 17.55 -15.35 35.60
CA THR A 726 16.30 -16.17 35.67
C THR A 726 15.63 -16.28 34.27
N VAL A 727 14.68 -17.19 33.92
CA VAL A 727 14.21 -17.40 32.48
C VAL A 727 12.67 -17.61 32.19
N ASN A 728 11.95 -16.60 31.68
CA ASN A 728 10.57 -16.59 31.08
C ASN A 728 9.32 -16.39 32.00
N LEU A 729 8.67 -15.20 31.84
CA LEU A 729 7.24 -14.82 31.97
C LEU A 729 6.65 -14.04 33.18
N LEU A 730 7.23 -13.96 34.40
CA LEU A 730 6.80 -13.08 35.54
C LEU A 730 5.68 -13.43 36.60
N PHE A 731 4.48 -13.98 36.35
CA PHE A 731 3.68 -14.71 37.40
C PHE A 731 3.04 -13.99 38.60
N GLY A 732 1.81 -13.45 38.51
CA GLY A 732 0.95 -13.34 39.72
C GLY A 732 -0.25 -12.39 39.75
N ASN A 733 -0.88 -12.14 38.61
CA ASN A 733 -2.06 -11.28 38.35
C ASN A 733 -1.77 -9.78 38.44
N THR A 734 -2.74 -8.92 38.09
CA THR A 734 -2.57 -7.46 38.03
C THR A 734 -1.94 -6.80 39.27
N ASN A 735 -1.41 -5.59 39.07
CA ASN A 735 -1.01 -4.59 40.06
C ASN A 735 0.27 -4.88 40.90
N GLY A 736 0.18 -5.31 42.17
CA GLY A 736 1.36 -5.29 43.06
C GLY A 736 1.49 -6.41 44.11
N SER A 737 2.23 -7.48 43.77
CA SER A 737 2.59 -8.58 44.70
C SER A 737 3.83 -9.40 44.27
N PHE A 738 4.83 -8.73 43.66
CA PHE A 738 6.15 -9.31 43.33
C PHE A 738 7.25 -8.79 44.30
N GLN A 739 8.49 -9.33 44.24
CA GLN A 739 9.54 -9.12 45.26
C GLN A 739 10.98 -9.16 44.68
N THR A 740 11.64 -10.33 44.61
CA THR A 740 12.86 -10.58 43.81
C THR A 740 13.04 -12.08 43.48
N GLN A 741 13.23 -12.42 42.20
CA GLN A 741 13.70 -13.69 41.60
C GLN A 741 13.00 -15.05 41.90
N THR A 742 12.62 -15.77 40.83
CA THR A 742 12.13 -17.17 40.87
C THR A 742 12.76 -18.00 39.75
N SER A 743 12.98 -19.30 40.00
CA SER A 743 13.97 -20.10 39.25
C SER A 743 13.68 -21.60 39.20
N TYR A 744 14.15 -22.22 38.10
CA TYR A 744 14.39 -23.67 37.92
C TYR A 744 15.71 -23.80 37.10
N THR A 745 15.75 -24.63 36.05
CA THR A 745 16.95 -24.90 35.24
C THR A 745 16.60 -25.14 33.76
N VAL A 746 16.54 -24.09 32.95
CA VAL A 746 16.58 -24.15 31.47
C VAL A 746 17.48 -23.04 30.90
N GLY A 747 17.94 -23.22 29.65
CA GLY A 747 18.78 -22.23 28.96
C GLY A 747 18.00 -21.03 28.41
N ASN A 748 18.72 -19.98 28.02
CA ASN A 748 18.19 -18.80 27.35
C ASN A 748 19.19 -18.24 26.31
N TYR A 749 18.67 -17.67 25.22
CA TYR A 749 19.45 -16.82 24.32
C TYR A 749 18.61 -15.75 23.53
N PRO A 750 17.56 -15.12 24.13
CA PRO A 750 16.47 -14.46 23.40
C PRO A 750 16.88 -13.28 22.51
N ALA A 751 16.60 -13.34 21.20
CA ALA A 751 16.88 -12.26 20.26
C ALA A 751 15.75 -11.79 19.31
N SER A 752 14.78 -12.63 18.95
CA SER A 752 13.83 -12.35 17.84
C SER A 752 12.61 -13.26 17.75
N MET A 753 11.64 -12.78 16.98
CA MET A 753 10.46 -13.46 16.41
C MET A 753 10.00 -12.62 15.16
N ILE A 754 8.70 -12.50 14.82
CA ILE A 754 8.06 -11.38 14.03
C ILE A 754 6.71 -10.89 14.63
N SER A 755 5.54 -11.38 14.19
CA SER A 755 4.24 -11.22 14.89
C SER A 755 3.22 -12.34 14.56
N ILE A 756 2.24 -12.58 15.46
CA ILE A 756 0.93 -13.27 15.30
C ILE A 756 0.65 -14.64 15.99
N ASP A 757 0.22 -15.75 15.34
CA ASP A 757 -0.47 -16.86 16.09
C ASP A 757 -0.55 -18.28 15.45
N LEU A 758 -0.70 -19.38 16.22
CA LEU A 758 -0.57 -20.80 15.77
C LEU A 758 -1.78 -21.77 15.93
N ASN A 759 -1.80 -22.70 16.91
CA ASN A 759 -1.89 -24.16 16.61
C ASN A 759 -3.20 -24.99 16.82
N ALA A 760 -4.29 -24.43 17.33
CA ALA A 760 -5.48 -25.09 17.92
C ALA A 760 -5.28 -25.77 19.30
N ASP A 761 -4.90 -25.01 20.35
CA ASP A 761 -4.76 -25.50 21.75
C ASP A 761 -4.94 -24.40 22.85
N THR A 762 -5.52 -23.23 22.56
CA THR A 762 -6.11 -22.26 23.54
C THR A 762 -5.25 -21.87 24.77
N LYS A 763 -4.21 -21.04 24.57
CA LYS A 763 -3.26 -20.38 25.51
C LYS A 763 -2.61 -19.18 24.76
N LEU A 764 -1.48 -18.63 25.21
CA LEU A 764 -0.42 -18.10 24.32
C LEU A 764 0.95 -18.43 24.97
N ASP A 765 2.04 -18.48 24.21
CA ASP A 765 3.31 -19.02 24.72
C ASP A 765 4.62 -18.54 24.02
N LEU A 766 4.95 -18.96 22.77
CA LEU A 766 5.71 -18.23 21.72
C LEU A 766 6.11 -18.81 20.28
N ILE A 767 6.43 -20.01 19.73
CA ILE A 767 6.83 -21.47 19.92
C ILE A 767 8.36 -21.83 20.02
N VAL A 768 8.84 -22.72 20.91
CA VAL A 768 10.30 -22.93 21.23
C VAL A 768 11.34 -22.93 20.09
N THR A 769 12.49 -22.26 20.32
CA THR A 769 13.80 -22.52 19.70
C THR A 769 14.89 -22.56 20.79
N ASN A 770 15.96 -23.31 20.55
CA ASN A 770 17.09 -23.49 21.47
C ASN A 770 18.22 -22.46 21.21
N GLN A 771 19.26 -22.91 20.53
CA GLN A 771 20.59 -22.32 20.40
C GLN A 771 21.23 -21.82 21.72
N HIS A 772 21.57 -22.76 22.61
CA HIS A 772 22.79 -22.67 23.43
C HIS A 772 23.82 -23.77 23.08
N ASN A 773 23.49 -24.62 22.10
CA ASN A 773 24.31 -25.68 21.49
C ASN A 773 23.56 -26.15 20.23
N ASN A 774 24.27 -26.49 19.15
CA ASN A 774 23.71 -27.03 17.90
C ASN A 774 22.66 -28.14 18.19
N SER A 775 21.42 -27.99 17.74
CA SER A 775 20.37 -29.02 17.76
C SER A 775 19.34 -28.78 16.66
N VAL A 776 18.18 -28.17 16.99
CA VAL A 776 17.09 -27.52 16.20
C VAL A 776 15.85 -27.49 17.10
N CYS A 777 14.91 -26.53 16.99
CA CYS A 777 13.48 -26.81 17.27
C CYS A 777 12.51 -25.67 16.90
N THR A 778 11.32 -26.02 16.40
CA THR A 778 10.05 -25.23 16.29
C THR A 778 9.03 -26.06 15.49
N MET A 779 7.73 -25.84 15.74
CA MET A 779 6.47 -26.49 15.29
C MET A 779 5.57 -26.44 16.56
N ILE A 780 5.03 -27.56 17.06
CA ILE A 780 4.41 -27.70 18.39
C ILE A 780 4.93 -28.96 19.11
N GLY A 781 5.47 -28.83 20.33
CA GLY A 781 6.34 -29.76 21.10
C GLY A 781 6.49 -31.28 20.84
N ASN A 782 6.30 -32.12 21.85
CA ASN A 782 6.60 -33.56 21.81
C ASN A 782 5.82 -34.43 22.84
N GLY A 783 5.24 -33.84 23.88
CA GLY A 783 4.89 -34.54 25.12
C GLY A 783 6.08 -34.63 26.08
N ASN A 784 5.83 -34.96 27.35
CA ASN A 784 6.79 -35.35 28.39
C ASN A 784 7.96 -34.40 28.76
N GLY A 785 8.06 -33.21 28.17
CA GLY A 785 9.19 -32.29 28.33
C GLY A 785 10.40 -32.59 27.45
N THR A 786 11.43 -31.75 27.58
CA THR A 786 12.65 -31.75 26.74
C THR A 786 13.59 -32.92 27.07
N PHE A 787 13.66 -33.92 26.18
CA PHE A 787 14.20 -35.25 26.56
C PHE A 787 15.11 -35.98 25.54
N GLN A 788 15.32 -35.47 24.32
CA GLN A 788 16.04 -36.18 23.25
C GLN A 788 16.86 -35.20 22.36
N ALA A 789 16.72 -35.27 21.02
CA ALA A 789 17.34 -34.36 20.04
C ALA A 789 16.55 -34.41 18.69
N PRO A 790 16.67 -33.46 17.74
CA PRO A 790 15.70 -33.17 16.64
C PRO A 790 15.92 -33.89 15.27
N ARG A 791 15.50 -33.33 14.11
CA ARG A 791 15.17 -34.02 12.82
C ARG A 791 16.28 -34.94 12.23
N TYR A 792 17.25 -34.41 11.46
CA TYR A 792 18.49 -35.16 11.13
C TYR A 792 19.66 -34.27 10.63
N PHE A 793 20.87 -34.84 10.58
CA PHE A 793 22.15 -34.21 10.16
C PHE A 793 22.68 -33.08 11.09
N GLY A 794 23.82 -32.47 10.76
CA GLY A 794 24.43 -31.37 11.51
C GLY A 794 25.41 -30.54 10.67
N VAL A 795 25.59 -29.22 10.94
CA VAL A 795 26.37 -28.33 10.03
C VAL A 795 27.33 -27.29 10.66
N GLY A 796 26.89 -26.35 11.51
CA GLY A 796 27.67 -25.11 11.67
C GLY A 796 27.05 -23.95 12.47
N GLU A 797 26.73 -22.83 11.79
CA GLU A 797 26.62 -21.50 12.41
C GLU A 797 25.23 -21.15 13.00
N LEU A 798 24.43 -20.23 12.44
CA LEU A 798 23.45 -19.41 13.18
C LEU A 798 22.15 -19.02 12.38
N PRO A 799 20.94 -19.03 12.99
CA PRO A 799 19.68 -18.57 12.34
C PRO A 799 18.75 -17.64 13.16
N ARG A 800 18.07 -16.67 12.52
CA ARG A 800 17.10 -15.74 13.15
C ARG A 800 16.22 -14.98 12.14
N SER A 801 14.97 -14.67 12.53
CA SER A 801 13.97 -13.78 11.87
C SER A 801 13.69 -13.99 10.37
N ILE A 802 12.62 -13.35 9.88
CA ILE A 802 11.91 -13.71 8.63
C ILE A 802 11.05 -12.54 8.09
N THR A 803 10.66 -12.57 6.82
CA THR A 803 9.57 -11.76 6.21
C THR A 803 8.69 -12.69 5.39
N SER A 804 7.37 -12.64 5.49
CA SER A 804 6.48 -13.70 4.98
C SER A 804 5.10 -13.15 4.58
N ALA A 805 4.74 -13.06 3.28
CA ALA A 805 3.40 -12.66 2.83
C ALA A 805 3.04 -12.93 1.35
N ASP A 806 1.77 -13.32 1.12
CA ASP A 806 1.09 -13.57 -0.17
C ASP A 806 2.00 -14.08 -1.32
N PHE A 807 2.49 -15.32 -1.23
CA PHE A 807 3.47 -15.90 -2.18
C PHE A 807 2.82 -16.61 -3.38
N ASN A 808 2.75 -17.96 -3.48
CA ASN A 808 1.94 -18.63 -4.52
C ASN A 808 1.62 -20.14 -4.27
N ASN A 809 0.49 -20.57 -4.84
CA ASN A 809 -0.03 -21.94 -5.05
C ASN A 809 0.00 -22.93 -3.85
N ASP A 810 -0.07 -22.46 -2.60
CA ASP A 810 -0.15 -23.30 -1.39
C ASP A 810 -0.84 -22.61 -0.18
N THR A 811 -0.94 -21.28 -0.15
CA THR A 811 -1.56 -20.43 0.90
C THR A 811 -1.04 -20.50 2.34
N LYS A 812 -0.33 -21.55 2.77
CA LYS A 812 0.10 -21.72 4.18
C LYS A 812 1.22 -20.76 4.59
N LEU A 813 1.42 -20.64 5.91
CA LEU A 813 2.37 -19.71 6.53
C LEU A 813 3.68 -20.48 6.86
N ASP A 814 4.86 -19.92 6.57
CA ASP A 814 6.10 -20.72 6.46
C ASP A 814 7.40 -20.07 6.99
N LEU A 815 8.50 -20.83 7.03
CA LEU A 815 9.78 -20.47 7.69
C LEU A 815 10.99 -20.39 6.74
N ALA A 816 11.66 -19.23 6.74
CA ALA A 816 13.00 -18.96 6.20
C ALA A 816 13.78 -18.04 7.16
N VAL A 817 15.00 -17.63 6.80
CA VAL A 817 15.98 -17.10 7.78
C VAL A 817 16.75 -15.86 7.28
N THR A 818 16.83 -14.81 8.12
CA THR A 818 17.67 -13.61 7.88
C THR A 818 19.10 -13.79 8.43
N ASN A 819 19.92 -14.65 7.82
CA ASN A 819 21.20 -15.13 8.38
C ASN A 819 22.31 -14.06 8.58
N TYR A 820 22.18 -12.88 7.97
CA TYR A 820 22.93 -11.64 8.21
C TYR A 820 24.43 -11.66 8.57
N ASN A 821 25.22 -12.61 8.06
CA ASN A 821 26.62 -12.36 7.64
C ASN A 821 27.18 -13.38 6.65
N GLY A 822 26.40 -14.36 6.19
CA GLY A 822 26.97 -15.49 5.45
C GLY A 822 25.98 -16.56 5.03
N ALA A 823 26.44 -17.38 4.10
CA ALA A 823 25.65 -18.10 3.13
C ALA A 823 24.81 -19.25 3.69
N SER A 824 23.59 -19.34 3.21
CA SER A 824 22.74 -20.52 3.15
C SER A 824 21.75 -20.34 1.99
N ILE A 825 20.88 -19.32 1.92
CA ILE A 825 19.89 -18.86 2.92
C ILE A 825 18.49 -19.02 2.28
N SER A 826 17.49 -19.41 3.07
CA SER A 826 16.39 -20.29 2.62
C SER A 826 15.42 -19.74 1.56
N VAL A 827 15.73 -19.97 0.28
CA VAL A 827 14.71 -20.30 -0.76
C VAL A 827 14.02 -21.59 -0.33
N LEU A 828 12.72 -21.71 -0.60
CA LEU A 828 11.86 -22.72 0.00
C LEU A 828 11.36 -23.78 -1.00
N LEU A 829 10.07 -23.80 -1.35
CA LEU A 829 9.28 -25.04 -1.50
C LEU A 829 9.01 -25.70 -0.12
N SER A 830 8.60 -24.92 0.87
CA SER A 830 8.46 -25.37 2.27
C SER A 830 7.05 -25.88 2.59
N ASN A 831 6.82 -26.33 3.82
CA ASN A 831 5.72 -27.25 4.15
C ASN A 831 4.46 -26.57 4.73
N GLY A 832 4.55 -25.32 5.22
CA GLY A 832 3.46 -24.63 5.91
C GLY A 832 3.24 -25.05 7.37
N ASP A 833 4.30 -25.56 8.02
CA ASP A 833 4.36 -26.00 9.42
C ASP A 833 5.47 -25.32 10.22
N GLY A 834 6.14 -24.34 9.59
CA GLY A 834 7.34 -23.66 10.08
C GLY A 834 8.68 -24.34 9.76
N THR A 835 8.79 -25.27 8.78
CA THR A 835 10.01 -26.10 8.59
C THR A 835 10.31 -26.51 7.11
N PHE A 836 11.57 -26.72 6.63
CA PHE A 836 12.77 -27.13 7.39
C PHE A 836 14.20 -26.84 6.84
N GLU A 837 14.43 -26.43 5.58
CA GLU A 837 15.79 -26.42 4.95
C GLU A 837 16.25 -25.04 4.41
N ALA A 838 17.22 -24.97 3.45
CA ALA A 838 17.77 -23.69 3.00
C ALA A 838 18.38 -23.61 1.57
N ALA A 839 17.59 -23.18 0.57
CA ALA A 839 17.98 -22.43 -0.65
C ALA A 839 17.97 -23.10 -2.06
N THR A 840 18.31 -22.30 -3.09
CA THR A 840 18.45 -22.64 -4.52
C THR A 840 19.40 -21.62 -5.19
N ASN A 841 20.15 -22.03 -6.23
CA ASN A 841 21.48 -21.48 -6.53
C ASN A 841 21.70 -20.86 -7.95
N TYR A 842 22.51 -19.80 -7.98
CA TYR A 842 23.05 -19.01 -9.11
C TYR A 842 24.32 -18.25 -8.60
N GLU A 843 24.82 -17.17 -9.21
CA GLU A 843 26.20 -16.65 -8.97
C GLU A 843 26.32 -15.13 -8.64
N VAL A 844 26.94 -14.82 -7.48
CA VAL A 844 27.45 -13.50 -6.97
C VAL A 844 26.46 -12.37 -6.65
N GLY A 845 26.65 -11.70 -5.49
CA GLY A 845 25.95 -10.48 -5.02
C GLY A 845 25.19 -10.66 -3.69
N SER A 846 25.23 -9.69 -2.75
CA SER A 846 24.83 -9.93 -1.35
C SER A 846 23.88 -8.95 -0.64
N GLY A 847 23.04 -9.51 0.24
CA GLY A 847 23.25 -9.20 1.67
C GLY A 847 22.18 -8.62 2.63
N PRO A 848 20.85 -8.54 2.40
CA PRO A 848 19.97 -7.71 3.24
C PRO A 848 19.65 -8.18 4.68
N TRP A 849 18.97 -7.30 5.42
CA TRP A 849 17.98 -7.54 6.49
C TRP A 849 16.71 -6.71 6.20
N SER A 850 15.61 -6.88 6.95
CA SER A 850 14.39 -6.03 6.93
C SER A 850 13.84 -5.63 5.54
N ILE A 851 13.00 -6.50 4.99
CA ILE A 851 12.55 -6.58 3.58
C ILE A 851 11.04 -6.88 3.55
N ILE A 852 10.27 -6.23 2.66
CA ILE A 852 8.81 -6.46 2.42
C ILE A 852 8.45 -6.31 0.93
N SER A 853 7.15 -6.24 0.58
CA SER A 853 6.56 -5.90 -0.74
C SER A 853 5.08 -5.48 -0.59
N ALA A 854 4.34 -5.08 -1.64
CA ALA A 854 2.86 -4.99 -1.65
C ALA A 854 2.22 -4.79 -3.06
N ASP A 855 1.17 -5.56 -3.38
CA ASP A 855 0.24 -5.57 -4.54
C ASP A 855 0.62 -4.84 -5.87
N PHE A 856 0.45 -3.51 -5.95
CA PHE A 856 1.01 -2.62 -6.98
C PHE A 856 0.42 -2.47 -8.41
N ASN A 857 -0.86 -2.80 -8.74
CA ASN A 857 -1.66 -2.15 -9.84
C ASN A 857 -3.11 -2.67 -10.17
N ASN A 858 -3.83 -3.48 -9.37
CA ASN A 858 -5.17 -4.05 -9.68
C ASN A 858 -5.32 -5.15 -10.79
N ASP A 859 -5.05 -6.43 -10.45
CA ASP A 859 -5.54 -7.72 -11.03
C ASP A 859 -5.17 -8.86 -10.03
N LYS A 860 -4.15 -9.71 -10.26
CA LYS A 860 -3.17 -10.25 -9.25
C LYS A 860 -2.23 -11.31 -9.86
N LYS A 861 -0.92 -11.14 -9.61
CA LYS A 861 0.11 -12.19 -9.33
C LYS A 861 1.48 -11.51 -9.35
N LEU A 862 1.96 -11.09 -8.18
CA LEU A 862 2.93 -10.00 -8.01
C LEU A 862 4.41 -10.40 -8.28
N ASP A 863 5.38 -9.68 -7.72
CA ASP A 863 6.80 -9.69 -8.11
C ASP A 863 7.71 -10.22 -6.97
N LEU A 864 9.00 -9.88 -6.97
CA LEU A 864 9.87 -10.18 -5.84
C LEU A 864 10.96 -9.11 -5.68
N VAL A 865 11.02 -8.46 -4.52
CA VAL A 865 11.88 -7.29 -4.30
C VAL A 865 13.19 -7.70 -3.64
N VAL A 866 14.32 -7.29 -4.27
CA VAL A 866 15.67 -7.28 -3.67
C VAL A 866 15.79 -6.31 -2.49
N THR A 867 17.01 -5.82 -2.25
CA THR A 867 17.39 -4.74 -1.30
C THR A 867 18.91 -4.67 -1.42
N ASN A 868 19.56 -3.53 -1.73
CA ASN A 868 20.88 -3.62 -2.41
C ASN A 868 22.12 -3.01 -1.70
N TYR A 869 22.01 -1.82 -1.10
CA TYR A 869 23.09 -1.10 -0.37
C TYR A 869 24.36 -0.91 -1.17
N PHE A 870 25.33 -1.84 -1.16
CA PHE A 870 26.72 -1.57 -1.57
C PHE A 870 26.94 -1.57 -3.10
N VAL A 871 25.92 -1.11 -3.81
CA VAL A 871 25.82 -0.66 -5.19
C VAL A 871 24.47 0.09 -5.21
N PHE A 872 24.38 1.43 -5.38
CA PHE A 872 23.20 2.27 -4.97
C PHE A 872 21.83 1.87 -5.64
N THR A 873 21.77 0.82 -6.47
CA THR A 873 20.58 0.29 -7.18
C THR A 873 19.35 0.15 -6.28
N ILE A 874 18.17 0.60 -6.71
CA ILE A 874 16.92 0.29 -5.99
C ILE A 874 16.02 -0.46 -6.97
N SER A 875 16.44 -1.66 -7.40
CA SER A 875 16.12 -2.25 -8.72
C SER A 875 14.64 -2.51 -9.04
N VAL A 876 13.87 -1.43 -9.26
CA VAL A 876 12.43 -1.37 -9.59
C VAL A 876 12.15 -2.02 -10.94
N LEU A 877 11.72 -3.29 -10.92
CA LEU A 877 11.79 -4.20 -12.07
C LEU A 877 10.54 -5.08 -12.34
N LEU A 878 10.68 -6.41 -12.54
CA LEU A 878 9.80 -7.20 -13.42
C LEU A 878 9.97 -8.71 -13.21
N GLY A 879 8.98 -9.56 -13.48
CA GLY A 879 9.17 -11.00 -13.76
C GLY A 879 8.00 -11.76 -14.40
N TYR A 880 7.94 -13.07 -14.16
CA TYR A 880 7.00 -14.07 -14.71
C TYR A 880 5.82 -14.43 -13.78
N GLY A 881 6.04 -15.06 -12.62
CA GLY A 881 5.04 -15.28 -11.56
C GLY A 881 5.24 -16.57 -10.73
N ASN A 882 6.27 -16.64 -9.87
CA ASN A 882 6.58 -17.69 -8.87
C ASN A 882 7.96 -17.49 -8.18
N GLY A 883 8.88 -16.75 -8.84
CA GLY A 883 10.21 -16.34 -8.37
C GLY A 883 11.33 -16.56 -9.40
N SER A 884 12.02 -15.51 -9.86
CA SER A 884 13.13 -15.60 -10.83
C SER A 884 14.19 -14.48 -10.68
N PHE A 885 15.18 -14.40 -11.59
CA PHE A 885 16.33 -13.47 -11.49
C PHE A 885 17.02 -13.21 -12.86
N GLN A 886 17.29 -11.94 -13.19
CA GLN A 886 17.99 -11.43 -14.41
C GLN A 886 18.63 -10.03 -14.17
N PRO A 887 19.30 -9.34 -15.13
CA PRO A 887 19.94 -8.02 -14.91
C PRO A 887 19.04 -6.79 -15.25
N SER A 888 19.48 -5.58 -14.88
CA SER A 888 18.62 -4.56 -14.24
C SER A 888 18.52 -3.14 -14.87
N ARG A 889 17.62 -2.30 -14.29
CA ARG A 889 17.38 -0.88 -14.58
C ARG A 889 17.85 -0.03 -13.39
N ASP A 890 18.91 0.75 -13.55
CA ASP A 890 19.45 1.48 -12.40
C ASP A 890 19.98 2.91 -12.70
N TYR A 891 19.58 3.87 -11.85
CA TYR A 891 19.56 5.34 -12.00
C TYR A 891 20.76 6.07 -11.30
N THR A 892 20.63 6.91 -10.23
CA THR A 892 21.73 7.43 -9.32
C THR A 892 21.28 7.96 -7.93
N VAL A 893 21.73 7.39 -6.80
CA VAL A 893 21.72 7.97 -5.42
C VAL A 893 23.09 7.77 -4.70
N GLY A 894 23.35 7.40 -3.41
CA GLY A 894 22.60 6.97 -2.20
C GLY A 894 23.36 7.04 -0.85
N ARG A 895 22.71 6.70 0.29
CA ARG A 895 23.27 6.58 1.67
C ARG A 895 22.47 5.64 2.61
N TYR A 896 22.88 5.59 3.88
CA TYR A 896 22.77 4.46 4.81
C TYR A 896 21.49 4.47 5.67
N LEU A 897 21.07 3.30 6.20
CA LEU A 897 19.65 2.86 6.19
C LEU A 897 18.95 2.65 7.56
N ALA A 898 17.60 2.64 7.55
CA ALA A 898 16.71 2.46 8.72
C ALA A 898 15.50 1.51 8.53
N SER A 899 14.25 2.00 8.36
CA SER A 899 13.01 1.25 8.71
C SER A 899 11.83 1.34 7.70
N VAL A 900 10.61 0.89 8.06
CA VAL A 900 9.47 0.60 7.15
C VAL A 900 8.05 0.88 7.74
N ILE A 901 7.16 1.52 6.96
CA ILE A 901 5.75 1.23 6.55
C ILE A 901 5.12 2.47 5.85
N ALA A 902 4.04 2.33 5.05
CA ALA A 902 3.44 3.44 4.26
C ALA A 902 2.01 3.16 3.70
N VAL A 903 1.37 4.17 3.08
CA VAL A 903 0.13 4.08 2.25
C VAL A 903 0.02 5.26 1.23
N ASP A 904 -1.08 5.55 0.52
CA ASP A 904 -1.07 6.08 -0.89
C ASP A 904 -1.54 7.55 -1.20
N PHE A 905 -0.83 8.27 -2.09
CA PHE A 905 -0.75 9.75 -2.16
C PHE A 905 -1.84 10.54 -2.94
N ASN A 906 -1.49 11.30 -4.03
CA ASN A 906 -2.35 12.38 -4.58
C ASN A 906 -3.45 11.93 -5.55
N ARG A 907 -3.48 10.66 -5.97
CA ARG A 907 -4.69 10.00 -6.48
C ARG A 907 -5.23 10.55 -7.83
N ASP A 908 -4.32 10.60 -8.81
CA ASP A 908 -4.51 10.87 -10.25
C ASP A 908 -4.53 9.61 -11.16
N MET A 909 -4.67 8.39 -10.60
CA MET A 909 -4.65 7.11 -11.34
C MET A 909 -3.36 6.77 -12.15
N ASN A 910 -2.23 7.48 -11.93
CA ASN A 910 -0.96 7.32 -12.67
C ASN A 910 0.26 7.53 -11.74
N MET A 911 0.93 6.47 -11.27
CA MET A 911 1.92 6.57 -10.17
C MET A 911 3.36 6.99 -10.54
N ASP A 912 4.10 7.47 -9.53
CA ASP A 912 5.48 7.06 -9.20
C ASP A 912 5.51 6.84 -7.65
N LEU A 913 6.66 6.73 -6.97
CA LEU A 913 6.71 6.65 -5.49
C LEU A 913 7.87 7.42 -4.82
N ALA A 914 7.85 7.49 -3.49
CA ALA A 914 8.68 8.36 -2.65
C ALA A 914 9.71 7.62 -1.76
N ILE A 915 10.80 8.31 -1.44
CA ILE A 915 12.02 7.77 -0.82
C ILE A 915 12.53 8.70 0.29
N ALA A 916 13.00 8.14 1.40
CA ALA A 916 13.73 8.85 2.46
C ALA A 916 15.25 8.77 2.21
N ASN A 917 15.99 9.85 2.40
CA ASN A 917 17.37 10.02 1.91
C ASN A 917 18.30 10.70 2.95
N GLN A 918 19.62 10.65 2.74
CA GLN A 918 20.64 10.90 3.75
C GLN A 918 22.02 11.41 3.24
N TRP A 919 22.14 12.18 2.15
CA TRP A 919 23.36 12.99 1.88
C TRP A 919 23.19 14.50 1.68
N ASP A 920 23.00 15.06 0.47
CA ASP A 920 23.43 16.46 0.19
C ASP A 920 22.35 17.55 0.02
N ASN A 921 21.06 17.20 0.14
CA ASN A 921 19.95 18.02 -0.37
C ASN A 921 20.11 18.28 -1.88
N MET A 922 19.48 19.31 -2.45
CA MET A 922 18.84 19.06 -3.76
C MET A 922 17.69 18.06 -3.59
N VAL A 923 16.98 18.14 -2.46
CA VAL A 923 15.71 17.44 -2.17
C VAL A 923 14.76 17.65 -3.35
N SER A 924 13.88 16.69 -3.63
CA SER A 924 12.97 16.77 -4.77
C SER A 924 11.59 16.19 -4.47
N VAL A 925 10.55 17.04 -4.51
CA VAL A 925 9.15 16.63 -4.70
C VAL A 925 8.76 16.99 -6.13
N LEU A 926 8.21 16.04 -6.87
CA LEU A 926 8.17 16.02 -8.33
C LEU A 926 6.73 15.77 -8.80
N LEU A 927 6.51 14.91 -9.81
CA LEU A 927 5.18 14.49 -10.26
C LEU A 927 5.14 12.95 -10.31
N GLY A 928 4.20 12.30 -9.62
CA GLY A 928 3.85 10.92 -9.95
C GLY A 928 3.13 10.86 -11.29
N ASN A 929 3.77 10.29 -12.32
CA ASN A 929 3.24 10.04 -13.66
C ASN A 929 4.13 9.12 -14.55
N GLY A 930 4.75 8.08 -13.97
CA GLY A 930 5.11 6.86 -14.69
C GLY A 930 6.53 6.72 -15.24
N ASN A 931 7.57 7.32 -14.65
CA ASN A 931 8.96 7.01 -15.05
C ASN A 931 10.09 7.35 -14.05
N GLY A 932 9.84 8.19 -13.05
CA GLY A 932 10.84 8.66 -12.10
C GLY A 932 11.94 9.60 -12.64
N THR A 933 11.83 10.16 -13.85
CA THR A 933 12.81 11.13 -14.40
C THR A 933 12.13 12.36 -15.02
N PHE A 934 12.66 13.57 -14.77
CA PHE A 934 11.96 14.86 -15.01
C PHE A 934 12.91 16.05 -15.30
N GLN A 935 12.45 17.30 -15.11
CA GLN A 935 13.22 18.53 -15.37
C GLN A 935 13.14 19.59 -14.23
N LEU A 936 13.41 20.87 -14.54
CA LEU A 936 13.57 21.97 -13.58
C LEU A 936 12.24 22.58 -13.10
N SER A 937 12.24 23.12 -11.88
CA SER A 937 11.12 22.97 -10.92
C SER A 937 10.94 24.19 -10.01
N ARG A 938 9.83 24.29 -9.24
CA ARG A 938 9.72 25.27 -8.12
C ARG A 938 10.81 25.00 -7.08
N THR A 939 11.30 26.02 -6.36
CA THR A 939 12.57 25.96 -5.60
C THR A 939 12.44 26.51 -4.17
N TYR A 940 12.17 25.66 -3.17
CA TYR A 940 11.89 26.05 -1.77
C TYR A 940 13.14 25.81 -0.86
N ALA A 941 12.98 25.87 0.46
CA ALA A 941 13.92 25.31 1.45
C ALA A 941 13.19 24.49 2.54
N VAL A 942 13.47 23.18 2.65
CA VAL A 942 12.70 22.21 3.48
C VAL A 942 13.57 21.07 4.06
N GLY A 943 12.94 20.15 4.80
CA GLY A 943 13.57 19.07 5.54
C GLY A 943 14.52 18.13 4.78
N ARG A 944 15.46 17.58 5.56
CA ARG A 944 16.35 16.43 5.27
C ARG A 944 15.60 15.08 5.39
N SER A 945 16.11 14.09 6.13
CA SER A 945 15.79 12.65 6.10
C SER A 945 14.51 12.17 6.85
N PRO A 946 13.50 11.59 6.17
CA PRO A 946 12.41 10.84 6.84
C PRO A 946 12.84 9.49 7.45
N ASP A 947 12.01 8.90 8.32
CA ASP A 947 12.11 7.52 8.86
C ASP A 947 10.77 7.11 9.51
N SER A 948 10.74 6.10 10.39
CA SER A 948 9.87 6.02 11.58
C SER A 948 8.36 6.23 11.35
N MET A 949 7.67 5.18 10.90
CA MET A 949 6.35 5.24 10.30
C MET A 949 5.29 4.52 11.15
N ILE A 950 4.15 5.20 11.37
CA ILE A 950 2.89 4.72 11.99
C ILE A 950 1.74 5.61 11.48
N ALA A 951 0.49 5.13 11.42
CA ALA A 951 -0.64 5.85 10.82
C ALA A 951 -2.00 5.64 11.56
N ALA A 952 -2.85 6.67 11.53
CA ALA A 952 -4.31 6.63 11.71
C ALA A 952 -5.01 7.85 11.07
N ASP A 953 -6.35 7.92 11.11
CA ASP A 953 -7.16 9.06 10.64
C ASP A 953 -7.22 10.17 11.73
N PHE A 954 -6.96 11.43 11.37
CA PHE A 954 -6.12 12.29 12.23
C PHE A 954 -6.80 13.42 13.01
N ASN A 955 -7.35 14.48 12.37
CA ASN A 955 -6.98 15.86 12.75
C ASN A 955 -8.06 16.98 12.69
N ASN A 956 -9.35 16.73 12.93
CA ASN A 956 -10.42 17.74 13.16
C ASN A 956 -10.76 18.75 12.01
N ASP A 957 -9.99 18.83 10.92
CA ASP A 957 -10.01 19.93 9.93
C ASP A 957 -10.19 19.47 8.45
N LYS A 958 -10.47 18.18 8.22
CA LYS A 958 -10.90 17.55 6.95
C LYS A 958 -10.11 17.91 5.67
N LYS A 959 -8.77 17.86 5.75
CA LYS A 959 -7.76 17.83 4.67
C LYS A 959 -6.70 16.75 4.97
N LEU A 960 -5.81 16.40 4.03
CA LEU A 960 -4.86 15.29 4.15
C LEU A 960 -3.44 15.60 3.63
N ASP A 961 -2.40 15.12 4.32
CA ASP A 961 -0.97 15.31 4.01
C ASP A 961 -0.07 14.17 4.62
N LEU A 962 1.23 14.42 4.90
CA LEU A 962 2.18 13.49 5.56
C LEU A 962 2.91 14.09 6.79
N ALA A 963 2.71 13.52 7.99
CA ALA A 963 3.25 14.02 9.27
C ALA A 963 4.68 13.55 9.56
N VAL A 964 5.59 13.88 8.66
CA VAL A 964 7.00 13.45 8.62
C VAL A 964 7.80 14.08 9.77
N ILE A 965 7.57 13.78 11.06
CA ILE A 965 7.91 14.78 12.10
C ILE A 965 9.38 15.28 12.09
N ASN A 966 9.48 16.61 12.23
CA ASN A 966 10.57 17.51 11.84
C ASN A 966 10.96 18.46 12.99
N PHE A 967 12.06 19.23 12.83
CA PHE A 967 12.75 19.84 13.99
C PHE A 967 13.07 21.45 13.89
N ASP A 968 14.01 22.44 14.23
CA ASP A 968 15.37 23.02 14.71
C ASP A 968 16.30 23.00 16.07
N ASP A 969 16.34 22.69 17.43
CA ASP A 969 15.81 22.36 18.84
C ASP A 969 14.99 21.14 19.51
N GLN A 970 14.00 21.34 20.40
CA GLN A 970 13.37 20.36 21.37
C GLN A 970 12.39 19.22 20.89
N SER A 971 12.45 18.63 19.69
CA SER A 971 11.20 18.43 18.91
C SER A 971 10.25 17.24 19.15
N LEU A 972 9.03 17.41 18.63
CA LEU A 972 8.07 16.37 18.22
C LEU A 972 7.27 16.77 16.94
N SER A 973 7.83 17.61 16.05
CA SER A 973 6.99 18.53 15.24
C SER A 973 6.34 18.03 13.95
N LEU A 974 5.04 18.29 13.84
CA LEU A 974 4.35 18.49 12.57
C LEU A 974 4.66 19.89 11.96
N LEU A 975 3.95 20.31 10.91
CA LEU A 975 4.02 21.65 10.31
C LEU A 975 2.59 22.09 9.89
N LEU A 976 2.39 22.89 8.84
CA LEU A 976 1.05 23.17 8.29
C LEU A 976 0.87 22.53 6.91
N GLY A 977 -0.18 21.72 6.76
CA GLY A 977 -0.69 21.23 5.48
C GLY A 977 -1.89 22.04 4.97
N ASP A 978 -1.98 22.18 3.66
CA ASP A 978 -3.11 22.78 2.94
C ASP A 978 -3.70 21.78 1.90
N ASN A 979 -3.40 20.48 2.09
CA ASN A 979 -3.71 19.29 1.29
C ASN A 979 -2.75 18.97 0.11
N ASN A 980 -2.32 17.70 0.05
CA ASN A 980 -1.51 17.03 -0.98
C ASN A 980 0.01 17.35 -0.94
N GLY A 981 0.78 16.51 -0.25
CA GLY A 981 2.23 16.37 -0.37
C GLY A 981 3.11 17.61 -0.09
N VAL A 982 2.55 18.73 0.42
CA VAL A 982 3.13 20.11 0.43
C VAL A 982 2.78 20.92 1.72
N PHE A 983 3.51 22.00 2.04
CA PHE A 983 3.86 22.38 3.43
C PHE A 983 4.16 23.88 3.72
N SER A 984 3.88 24.40 4.94
CA SER A 984 4.44 25.70 5.46
C SER A 984 4.47 25.90 7.01
N PHE A 985 5.29 26.84 7.54
CA PHE A 985 5.59 27.07 8.99
C PHE A 985 4.57 27.99 9.70
N GLN A 986 4.18 27.65 10.94
CA GLN A 986 2.92 28.16 11.56
C GLN A 986 2.81 28.22 13.12
N SER A 987 3.78 27.72 13.92
CA SER A 987 3.63 27.53 15.40
C SER A 987 4.87 26.85 16.03
N ILE A 988 5.00 26.87 17.38
CA ILE A 988 6.17 26.46 18.18
C ILE A 988 5.83 26.42 19.70
N TYR A 989 6.43 25.53 20.52
CA TYR A 989 5.87 25.00 21.79
C TYR A 989 6.94 24.48 22.84
N PRO A 990 6.66 23.62 23.84
CA PRO A 990 7.67 23.16 24.83
C PRO A 990 7.85 21.63 25.03
N THR A 991 9.10 21.20 25.33
CA THR A 991 9.59 20.10 26.25
C THR A 991 10.61 19.07 25.73
N GLY A 992 10.46 18.48 24.54
CA GLY A 992 11.11 17.22 24.13
C GLY A 992 12.66 17.17 24.14
N THR A 993 13.23 15.98 24.32
CA THR A 993 14.69 15.76 24.34
C THR A 993 15.12 14.36 23.82
N GLY A 994 15.00 14.15 22.50
CA GLY A 994 15.73 13.16 21.71
C GLY A 994 14.90 12.02 21.09
N PRO A 995 15.52 10.92 20.62
CA PRO A 995 14.82 9.84 19.89
C PRO A 995 15.04 8.40 20.41
N SER A 996 13.97 7.61 20.53
CA SER A 996 14.00 6.16 20.82
C SER A 996 12.62 5.50 20.67
N ALA A 997 12.59 4.37 19.94
CA ALA A 997 11.46 3.45 19.69
C ALA A 997 10.22 4.02 18.96
N LEU A 998 9.78 3.31 17.91
CA LEU A 998 8.57 3.63 17.14
C LEU A 998 8.00 2.39 16.41
N LYS A 999 7.18 1.60 17.11
CA LYS A 999 6.16 0.64 16.60
C LYS A 999 5.36 0.10 17.81
N SER A 1000 4.14 -0.39 17.60
CA SER A 1000 3.02 -0.16 18.53
C SER A 1000 2.14 -1.38 18.84
N ALA A 1001 1.48 -1.41 20.01
CA ALA A 1001 0.38 -2.35 20.31
C ALA A 1001 -0.53 -1.85 21.46
N ASP A 1002 -1.76 -2.36 21.51
CA ASP A 1002 -2.87 -1.75 22.25
C ASP A 1002 -3.35 -2.57 23.46
N LEU A 1003 -3.71 -1.89 24.56
CA LEU A 1003 -3.80 -2.47 25.91
C LEU A 1003 -5.20 -2.37 26.56
N ASN A 1004 -6.11 -1.53 26.04
CA ASN A 1004 -7.46 -1.33 26.57
C ASN A 1004 -8.59 -1.75 25.60
N ASN A 1005 -8.30 -1.81 24.30
CA ASN A 1005 -9.18 -2.28 23.22
C ASN A 1005 -10.46 -1.44 22.99
N ASP A 1006 -10.41 -0.14 23.32
CA ASP A 1006 -11.03 0.91 22.47
C ASP A 1006 -10.00 1.63 21.57
N ASN A 1007 -8.76 1.12 21.51
CA ASN A 1007 -7.76 1.38 20.47
C ASN A 1007 -7.43 2.87 20.32
N LYS A 1008 -7.08 3.51 21.43
CA LYS A 1008 -6.75 4.94 21.54
C LYS A 1008 -5.28 5.28 21.27
N LEU A 1009 -4.50 4.28 20.85
CA LEU A 1009 -3.15 4.40 20.31
C LEU A 1009 -2.16 5.26 21.15
N ASP A 1010 -2.39 5.54 22.44
CA ASP A 1010 -1.60 6.51 23.25
C ASP A 1010 -0.08 6.33 23.06
N LEU A 1011 0.69 7.39 22.80
CA LEU A 1011 1.77 7.31 21.79
C LEU A 1011 3.09 6.64 22.24
N VAL A 1012 3.06 5.38 22.73
CA VAL A 1012 4.16 4.61 23.36
C VAL A 1012 5.48 4.62 22.55
N VAL A 1013 6.27 5.64 22.83
CA VAL A 1013 7.70 5.78 22.51
C VAL A 1013 8.54 5.31 23.71
N THR A 1014 9.86 5.32 23.57
CA THR A 1014 10.73 5.44 24.74
C THR A 1014 11.55 6.73 24.69
N ASN A 1015 12.87 6.71 24.92
CA ASN A 1015 13.53 7.78 25.67
C ASN A 1015 15.01 8.05 25.24
N PHE A 1016 15.50 9.32 25.26
CA PHE A 1016 16.92 9.63 24.94
C PHE A 1016 17.75 10.72 25.72
N TYR A 1017 17.26 11.80 26.36
CA TYR A 1017 18.09 12.52 27.39
C TYR A 1017 17.52 13.01 28.76
N ASP A 1018 16.24 12.81 29.13
CA ASP A 1018 15.62 13.06 30.46
C ASP A 1018 14.55 11.99 30.87
N SER A 1019 14.88 10.95 31.67
CA SER A 1019 14.35 9.59 31.89
C SER A 1019 13.06 9.10 31.22
N ASP A 1020 11.93 9.63 31.63
CA ASP A 1020 10.77 8.79 31.89
C ASP A 1020 9.88 8.52 30.68
N LEU A 1021 9.33 7.31 30.62
CA LEU A 1021 8.34 6.85 29.62
C LEU A 1021 7.16 7.84 29.44
N SER A 1022 6.49 7.74 28.30
CA SER A 1022 5.39 8.65 27.96
C SER A 1022 4.21 8.00 27.25
N VAL A 1023 3.05 8.21 27.87
CA VAL A 1023 1.68 8.21 27.32
C VAL A 1023 0.98 9.43 27.94
N LEU A 1024 -0.24 9.83 27.54
CA LEU A 1024 -0.83 11.08 28.03
C LEU A 1024 -2.26 11.05 28.60
N LEU A 1025 -3.16 10.15 28.21
CA LEU A 1025 -4.53 10.02 28.77
C LEU A 1025 -5.42 11.29 28.63
N ASN A 1026 -6.33 11.34 27.64
CA ASN A 1026 -6.96 12.57 27.12
C ASN A 1026 -8.09 13.27 27.90
N ILE A 1027 -8.22 14.60 27.65
CA ILE A 1027 -9.42 15.48 27.78
C ILE A 1027 -9.47 16.58 26.68
N CYS A 1028 -8.96 16.27 25.49
CA CYS A 1028 -8.95 17.08 24.26
C CYS A 1028 -9.03 15.98 23.15
N ASP A 1029 -9.86 16.17 22.13
CA ASP A 1029 -10.63 15.15 21.41
C ASP A 1029 -11.08 15.55 19.97
#